data_AF-A0A954LJ65-F1
#
_entry.id   AF-A0A954LJ65-F1
#
_cell.length_a   1.000
_cell.length_b   1.000
_cell.length_c   1.000
_cell.angle_alpha   90.00
_cell.angle_beta   90.00
_cell.angle_gamma   90.00
#
_symmetry.space_group_name_H-M   'P 1'
#
loop_
_entity.id
_entity.type
_entity.pdbx_description
1 polymer ?
#
loop_
_entity_poly.entity_id
_entity_poly.type
_entity_poly.pdbx_seq_one_letter_code
_entity_poly.pdbx_strand_id
1 'polypeptide(L)'
;TGSVSLTPFALNREGPAGPSILKEKDSPKVGKFTHPSGAPDNHLLTIYSPGPVNHQYEFLPQLDGGIYLLKNGGVITEPAQLRLIKNDPDYNESWPRAVVPYERIHGVKEPKKLPALKNDGSESPHLAEGTPFGLVGTSSFYKRETYPNGDIAEGTVTAAYRGGNDPWKGLDAFTSHGNQMPLNWHNQGADAGLYDNAAIHAVRILAMEPTTDRRNGPHSGRKFYSHAHERLRILGEIPLRKFENGKQPSDPDGNPDTSFLAKIPADTAFTFQTLDKNGLVLNMSQTWHQLRPGEVRYDCGGCHAHSQQPTDFQLTAAAKPDYKVWDLIDQTPLLTEKSQDETRHQWDKEDKTGLRTRKSELVSVEYHRDIRPILERSCIACHTGKDDKQPAGQLNLDADEELIQYKHEGKFPGTYFRLALDNEAKFGYKPIGYPSWGYPNASRTIRMLQSRRSLLTWKIFGQRLDGFSNEDHPSEPKPGAGYFAHHGEKVDTQKARAKYDLDYLGSEMPPASAVKKGIVKPLTDEDRRTIARWIDLGCPIDLDYDPDHPEKRGYGWMLDDNRPILTLTEPASGKTEKLSRILVGMHDYYTGLDQKSFTVTTDFPIDGIAPGTNLADRFQSKTQGVWEYRLKQPIENLKSGRLTISIKDRQGNINSIVRRFSVN
;
A
#
# COMPACT_ATOMS: atom_id res chain seq x y z
N THR A 1 -24.20 -18.50 11.57
CA THR A 1 -24.57 -17.86 10.30
C THR A 1 -25.63 -18.63 9.50
N GLY A 2 -25.90 -19.92 9.75
CA GLY A 2 -26.90 -20.68 8.96
C GLY A 2 -26.52 -20.87 7.48
N SER A 3 -25.28 -20.55 7.11
CA SER A 3 -24.75 -20.67 5.75
C SER A 3 -24.61 -22.14 5.36
N VAL A 4 -24.98 -22.47 4.12
CA VAL A 4 -24.82 -23.81 3.52
C VAL A 4 -23.93 -23.72 2.29
N SER A 5 -23.19 -24.80 1.99
CA SER A 5 -22.46 -24.88 0.72
C SER A 5 -23.46 -25.01 -0.44
N LEU A 6 -23.37 -24.15 -1.45
CA LEU A 6 -24.23 -24.18 -2.63
C LEU A 6 -23.95 -25.43 -3.50
N THR A 7 -22.72 -25.94 -3.43
CA THR A 7 -22.21 -27.08 -4.20
C THR A 7 -21.39 -28.00 -3.28
N PRO A 8 -22.02 -28.71 -2.31
CA PRO A 8 -21.34 -29.55 -1.31
C PRO A 8 -20.42 -30.63 -1.88
N PHE A 9 -20.62 -31.03 -3.13
CA PHE A 9 -19.78 -32.01 -3.81
C PHE A 9 -18.50 -31.42 -4.41
N ALA A 10 -18.40 -30.10 -4.55
CA ALA A 10 -17.25 -29.41 -5.13
C ALA A 10 -16.30 -28.90 -4.03
N LEU A 11 -14.99 -29.09 -4.22
CA LEU A 11 -13.96 -28.61 -3.31
C LEU A 11 -13.27 -27.35 -3.86
N ASN A 12 -12.98 -26.39 -2.98
CA ASN A 12 -12.34 -25.11 -3.30
C ASN A 12 -10.83 -25.18 -3.57
N ARG A 13 -10.23 -26.39 -3.62
CA ARG A 13 -8.79 -26.57 -3.83
C ARG A 13 -8.41 -26.31 -5.29
N GLU A 14 -7.20 -25.82 -5.53
CA GLU A 14 -6.64 -25.55 -6.87
C GLU A 14 -6.29 -26.82 -7.68
N GLY A 15 -6.50 -28.01 -7.11
CA GLY A 15 -6.29 -29.29 -7.76
C GLY A 15 -7.41 -29.73 -8.72
N PRO A 16 -7.28 -30.91 -9.34
CA PRO A 16 -8.32 -31.46 -10.21
C PRO A 16 -9.67 -31.56 -9.50
N ALA A 17 -10.74 -31.58 -10.28
CA ALA A 17 -12.07 -31.87 -9.78
C ALA A 17 -12.09 -33.20 -9.00
N GLY A 18 -12.88 -33.22 -7.92
CA GLY A 18 -13.02 -34.40 -7.08
C GLY A 18 -13.67 -35.57 -7.83
N PRO A 19 -13.37 -36.83 -7.45
CA PRO A 19 -14.13 -37.97 -7.93
C PRO A 19 -15.57 -37.91 -7.39
N SER A 20 -16.55 -38.35 -8.19
CA SER A 20 -17.95 -38.47 -7.76
C SER A 20 -18.13 -39.50 -6.64
N ILE A 21 -17.18 -40.42 -6.50
CA ILE A 21 -17.09 -41.38 -5.39
C ILE A 21 -15.74 -41.17 -4.68
N LEU A 22 -15.78 -40.66 -3.43
CA LEU A 22 -14.61 -40.18 -2.67
C LEU A 22 -13.42 -41.16 -2.54
N LYS A 23 -13.64 -42.46 -2.75
CA LYS A 23 -12.62 -43.52 -2.65
C LYS A 23 -12.26 -44.17 -4.00
N GLU A 24 -12.97 -43.84 -5.07
CA GLU A 24 -12.74 -44.39 -6.41
C GLU A 24 -12.16 -43.30 -7.31
N LYS A 25 -10.83 -43.31 -7.45
CA LYS A 25 -10.09 -42.27 -8.19
C LYS A 25 -10.53 -42.14 -9.65
N ASP A 26 -11.01 -43.24 -10.23
CA ASP A 26 -11.41 -43.34 -11.63
C ASP A 26 -12.90 -43.03 -11.87
N SER A 27 -13.67 -42.77 -10.80
CA SER A 27 -15.05 -42.32 -10.95
C SER A 27 -15.11 -40.94 -11.65
N PRO A 28 -16.22 -40.64 -12.37
CA PRO A 28 -16.38 -39.37 -13.07
C PRO A 28 -16.10 -38.17 -12.17
N LYS A 29 -15.52 -37.12 -12.74
CA LYS A 29 -15.24 -35.91 -11.99
C LYS A 29 -16.50 -35.07 -11.83
N VAL A 30 -16.65 -34.44 -10.66
CA VAL A 30 -17.80 -33.57 -10.35
C VAL A 30 -17.57 -32.10 -10.75
N GLY A 31 -16.48 -31.83 -11.46
CA GLY A 31 -16.10 -30.50 -11.97
C GLY A 31 -15.78 -29.44 -10.91
N LYS A 32 -15.76 -28.19 -11.37
CA LYS A 32 -15.44 -26.97 -10.61
C LYS A 32 -16.45 -25.87 -10.94
N PHE A 33 -16.68 -24.98 -9.98
CA PHE A 33 -17.70 -23.93 -10.03
C PHE A 33 -17.10 -22.60 -9.63
N THR A 34 -17.48 -21.52 -10.32
CA THR A 34 -17.06 -20.16 -9.95
C THR A 34 -18.01 -19.10 -10.52
N HIS A 35 -17.85 -17.87 -10.06
CA HIS A 35 -18.51 -16.67 -10.56
C HIS A 35 -20.06 -16.74 -10.57
N PRO A 36 -20.69 -17.04 -9.41
CA PRO A 36 -22.15 -16.99 -9.31
C PRO A 36 -22.64 -15.55 -9.59
N SER A 37 -23.80 -15.45 -10.24
CA SER A 37 -24.37 -14.18 -10.67
C SER A 37 -25.90 -14.27 -10.65
N GLY A 38 -26.56 -13.26 -10.08
CA GLY A 38 -28.01 -13.21 -9.99
C GLY A 38 -28.69 -13.28 -11.35
N ALA A 39 -29.76 -14.05 -11.44
CA ALA A 39 -30.60 -14.17 -12.62
C ALA A 39 -32.09 -14.10 -12.25
N PRO A 40 -32.99 -13.89 -13.22
CA PRO A 40 -34.43 -13.84 -13.00
C PRO A 40 -34.96 -15.06 -12.22
N ASP A 41 -36.09 -14.87 -11.52
CA ASP A 41 -36.80 -15.94 -10.79
C ASP A 41 -35.92 -16.62 -9.72
N ASN A 42 -35.10 -15.81 -9.04
CA ASN A 42 -34.14 -16.25 -8.03
C ASN A 42 -33.12 -17.28 -8.57
N HIS A 43 -32.91 -17.36 -9.88
CA HIS A 43 -31.91 -18.24 -10.46
C HIS A 43 -30.50 -17.67 -10.26
N LEU A 44 -29.49 -18.52 -10.44
CA LEU A 44 -28.08 -18.11 -10.47
C LEU A 44 -27.45 -18.56 -11.78
N LEU A 45 -26.77 -17.68 -12.49
CA LEU A 45 -25.80 -18.07 -13.50
C LEU A 45 -24.47 -18.38 -12.82
N THR A 46 -23.76 -19.38 -13.31
CA THR A 46 -22.44 -19.78 -12.82
C THR A 46 -21.59 -20.26 -13.98
N ILE A 47 -20.28 -20.31 -13.80
CA ILE A 47 -19.41 -21.10 -14.65
C ILE A 47 -19.30 -22.50 -14.05
N TYR A 48 -19.34 -23.52 -14.90
CA TYR A 48 -18.98 -24.88 -14.54
C TYR A 48 -18.00 -25.46 -15.56
N SER A 49 -16.97 -26.15 -15.07
CA SER A 49 -16.05 -26.92 -15.89
C SER A 49 -15.96 -28.36 -15.37
N PRO A 50 -16.05 -29.40 -16.23
CA PRO A 50 -15.86 -30.79 -15.83
C PRO A 50 -14.39 -31.12 -15.53
N GLY A 51 -13.45 -30.31 -16.05
CA GLY A 51 -11.99 -30.48 -15.92
C GLY A 51 -11.34 -29.68 -14.79
N PRO A 52 -10.00 -29.70 -14.70
CA PRO A 52 -9.28 -28.79 -13.82
C PRO A 52 -9.45 -27.34 -14.33
N VAL A 53 -9.48 -26.38 -13.39
CA VAL A 53 -9.55 -24.94 -13.70
C VAL A 53 -8.19 -24.24 -13.54
N ASN A 54 -7.11 -25.00 -13.70
CA ASN A 54 -5.73 -24.53 -13.61
C ASN A 54 -4.88 -25.16 -14.73
N HIS A 55 -4.08 -24.31 -15.39
CA HIS A 55 -3.18 -24.66 -16.51
C HIS A 55 -2.04 -25.62 -16.14
N GLN A 56 -1.81 -25.88 -14.85
CA GLN A 56 -0.74 -26.77 -14.37
C GLN A 56 -1.03 -28.27 -14.55
N TYR A 57 -2.19 -28.65 -15.10
CA TYR A 57 -2.62 -30.05 -15.24
C TYR A 57 -2.87 -30.39 -16.71
N GLU A 58 -2.20 -31.45 -17.20
CA GLU A 58 -2.32 -31.93 -18.59
C GLU A 58 -3.40 -33.02 -18.77
N PHE A 59 -4.13 -33.37 -17.71
CA PHE A 59 -5.14 -34.44 -17.75
C PHE A 59 -6.41 -34.03 -18.50
N LEU A 60 -7.03 -34.98 -19.22
CA LEU A 60 -8.33 -34.80 -19.84
C LEU A 60 -9.49 -35.00 -18.82
N PRO A 61 -10.62 -34.29 -18.97
CA PRO A 61 -10.84 -33.21 -19.94
C PRO A 61 -10.01 -31.97 -19.57
N GLN A 62 -9.48 -31.29 -20.59
CA GLN A 62 -8.80 -30.01 -20.46
C GLN A 62 -9.77 -28.91 -19.96
N LEU A 63 -9.24 -27.74 -19.63
CA LEU A 63 -10.00 -26.54 -19.28
C LEU A 63 -11.14 -26.28 -20.29
N ASP A 64 -12.38 -26.52 -19.88
CA ASP A 64 -13.60 -26.36 -20.71
C ASP A 64 -14.71 -25.78 -19.82
N GLY A 65 -14.87 -24.46 -19.82
CA GLY A 65 -15.74 -23.74 -18.89
C GLY A 65 -16.94 -23.15 -19.59
N GLY A 66 -18.14 -23.68 -19.31
CA GLY A 66 -19.39 -23.15 -19.85
C GLY A 66 -20.18 -22.31 -18.84
N ILE A 67 -21.15 -21.55 -19.35
CA ILE A 67 -22.18 -20.86 -18.55
C ILE A 67 -23.34 -21.81 -18.32
N TYR A 68 -23.69 -21.95 -17.04
CA TYR A 68 -24.79 -22.78 -16.60
C TYR A 68 -25.73 -21.97 -15.71
N LEU A 69 -26.98 -22.41 -15.63
CA LEU A 69 -28.00 -21.87 -14.76
C LEU A 69 -28.31 -22.87 -13.66
N LEU A 70 -28.17 -22.40 -12.42
CA LEU A 70 -28.65 -23.04 -11.21
C LEU A 70 -30.04 -22.49 -10.90
N LYS A 71 -31.01 -23.39 -10.81
CA LYS A 71 -32.42 -23.03 -10.65
C LYS A 71 -32.70 -22.62 -9.19
N ASN A 72 -33.46 -21.54 -9.02
CA ASN A 72 -33.95 -21.03 -7.73
C ASN A 72 -32.86 -20.69 -6.69
N GLY A 73 -31.59 -20.62 -7.08
CA GLY A 73 -30.50 -20.33 -6.14
C GLY A 73 -30.32 -21.40 -5.07
N GLY A 74 -30.90 -22.59 -5.29
CA GLY A 74 -30.88 -23.70 -4.34
C GLY A 74 -29.55 -24.44 -4.32
N VAL A 75 -29.29 -25.13 -3.22
CA VAL A 75 -28.18 -26.08 -3.12
C VAL A 75 -28.38 -27.19 -4.15
N ILE A 76 -27.33 -27.50 -4.91
CA ILE A 76 -27.29 -28.64 -5.81
C ILE A 76 -26.35 -29.71 -5.24
N THR A 77 -26.69 -30.98 -5.38
CA THR A 77 -25.93 -32.13 -4.89
C THR A 77 -25.16 -32.85 -6.00
N GLU A 78 -25.41 -32.53 -7.27
CA GLU A 78 -24.66 -33.04 -8.41
C GLU A 78 -24.64 -32.06 -9.60
N PRO A 79 -23.62 -32.12 -10.49
CA PRO A 79 -23.54 -31.24 -11.67
C PRO A 79 -24.73 -31.34 -12.63
N ALA A 80 -25.38 -32.50 -12.72
CA ALA A 80 -26.51 -32.72 -13.62
C ALA A 80 -27.74 -31.84 -13.31
N GLN A 81 -27.79 -31.24 -12.11
CA GLN A 81 -28.83 -30.29 -11.73
C GLN A 81 -28.61 -28.87 -12.30
N LEU A 82 -27.45 -28.63 -12.94
CA LEU A 82 -27.20 -27.43 -13.71
C LEU A 82 -27.85 -27.52 -15.10
N ARG A 83 -28.38 -26.38 -15.57
CA ARG A 83 -28.83 -26.24 -16.95
C ARG A 83 -27.75 -25.54 -17.77
N LEU A 84 -27.21 -26.21 -18.79
CA LEU A 84 -26.31 -25.57 -19.75
C LEU A 84 -27.02 -24.40 -20.45
N ILE A 85 -26.38 -23.23 -20.44
CA ILE A 85 -26.83 -22.03 -21.16
C ILE A 85 -25.96 -21.81 -22.40
N LYS A 86 -24.64 -21.86 -22.24
CA LYS A 86 -23.68 -21.73 -23.34
C LYS A 86 -22.37 -22.42 -22.99
N ASN A 87 -21.79 -23.15 -23.93
CA ASN A 87 -20.40 -23.61 -23.87
C ASN A 87 -19.92 -23.73 -25.32
N ASP A 88 -19.04 -22.83 -25.74
CA ASP A 88 -18.64 -22.67 -27.13
C ASP A 88 -17.11 -22.77 -27.23
N PRO A 89 -16.56 -23.73 -28.01
CA PRO A 89 -15.13 -23.97 -28.05
C PRO A 89 -14.30 -22.80 -28.59
N ASP A 90 -14.94 -21.83 -29.26
CA ASP A 90 -14.29 -20.62 -29.75
C ASP A 90 -14.13 -19.54 -28.65
N TYR A 91 -14.71 -19.74 -27.46
CA TYR A 91 -14.74 -18.78 -26.37
C TYR A 91 -14.32 -19.39 -25.03
N ASN A 92 -13.80 -18.53 -24.14
CA ASN A 92 -13.72 -18.84 -22.72
C ASN A 92 -14.88 -18.13 -22.03
N GLU A 93 -15.95 -18.84 -21.70
CA GLU A 93 -17.06 -18.19 -21.02
C GLU A 93 -16.71 -17.86 -19.57
N SER A 94 -16.82 -16.58 -19.22
CA SER A 94 -16.57 -16.11 -17.86
C SER A 94 -17.47 -14.97 -17.43
N TRP A 95 -17.63 -14.83 -16.10
CA TRP A 95 -18.41 -13.77 -15.44
C TRP A 95 -19.81 -13.55 -16.04
N PRO A 96 -20.68 -14.58 -16.05
CA PRO A 96 -21.99 -14.47 -16.68
C PRO A 96 -22.83 -13.37 -16.03
N ARG A 97 -23.52 -12.57 -16.85
CA ARG A 97 -24.49 -11.55 -16.40
C ARG A 97 -25.78 -11.70 -17.17
N ALA A 98 -26.91 -11.75 -16.46
CA ALA A 98 -28.22 -11.72 -17.10
C ALA A 98 -28.48 -10.30 -17.64
N VAL A 99 -28.69 -10.16 -18.95
CA VAL A 99 -28.96 -8.86 -19.59
C VAL A 99 -30.47 -8.58 -19.53
N VAL A 100 -30.93 -8.22 -18.34
CA VAL A 100 -32.32 -7.89 -18.02
C VAL A 100 -32.36 -6.68 -17.08
N PRO A 101 -33.51 -6.01 -16.88
CA PRO A 101 -33.62 -4.95 -15.88
C PRO A 101 -33.22 -5.42 -14.48
N TYR A 102 -32.65 -4.53 -13.66
CA TYR A 102 -32.26 -4.83 -12.26
C TYR A 102 -33.43 -5.41 -11.46
N GLU A 103 -34.64 -4.87 -11.67
CA GLU A 103 -35.90 -5.36 -11.10
C GLU A 103 -36.20 -6.81 -11.40
N ARG A 104 -35.84 -7.28 -12.59
CA ARG A 104 -36.13 -8.66 -12.99
C ARG A 104 -35.28 -9.66 -12.18
N ILE A 105 -34.10 -9.26 -11.75
CA ILE A 105 -33.16 -10.07 -10.95
C ILE A 105 -33.47 -9.92 -9.46
N HIS A 106 -33.65 -8.68 -8.99
CA HIS A 106 -33.64 -8.35 -7.57
C HIS A 106 -35.01 -7.98 -7.00
N GLY A 107 -36.06 -7.92 -7.82
CA GLY A 107 -37.42 -7.53 -7.41
C GLY A 107 -37.58 -6.05 -7.04
N VAL A 108 -36.54 -5.24 -7.23
CA VAL A 108 -36.54 -3.80 -6.96
C VAL A 108 -36.09 -3.04 -8.20
N LYS A 109 -36.75 -1.91 -8.51
CA LYS A 109 -36.55 -1.17 -9.77
C LYS A 109 -35.07 -0.86 -10.07
N GLU A 110 -34.34 -0.42 -9.04
CA GLU A 110 -32.94 -0.07 -9.07
C GLU A 110 -32.36 -0.13 -7.64
N PRO A 111 -31.03 -0.19 -7.47
CA PRO A 111 -30.41 -0.05 -6.15
C PRO A 111 -30.80 1.27 -5.47
N LYS A 112 -30.86 1.28 -4.13
CA LYS A 112 -31.08 2.51 -3.37
C LYS A 112 -30.02 3.55 -3.74
N LYS A 113 -30.46 4.70 -4.26
CA LYS A 113 -29.57 5.84 -4.51
C LYS A 113 -29.10 6.41 -3.18
N LEU A 114 -27.79 6.43 -2.94
CA LEU A 114 -27.20 7.07 -1.78
C LEU A 114 -27.11 8.59 -2.00
N PRO A 115 -27.23 9.41 -0.94
CA PRO A 115 -26.95 10.84 -1.02
C PRO A 115 -25.54 11.07 -1.57
N ALA A 116 -25.41 11.99 -2.52
CA ALA A 116 -24.11 12.40 -3.00
C ALA A 116 -23.46 13.35 -1.98
N LEU A 117 -22.18 13.15 -1.71
CA LEU A 117 -21.36 14.11 -0.97
C LEU A 117 -21.33 15.44 -1.73
N LYS A 118 -21.76 16.52 -1.09
CA LYS A 118 -21.91 17.83 -1.72
C LYS A 118 -20.60 18.60 -1.85
N ASN A 119 -19.62 18.30 -1.00
CA ASN A 119 -18.39 19.11 -0.84
C ASN A 119 -18.70 20.58 -0.50
N ASP A 120 -19.70 20.79 0.37
CA ASP A 120 -20.19 22.12 0.78
C ASP A 120 -19.53 22.65 2.07
N GLY A 121 -18.55 21.91 2.60
CA GLY A 121 -17.84 22.23 3.84
C GLY A 121 -18.60 21.89 5.12
N SER A 122 -19.76 21.24 5.04
CA SER A 122 -20.56 20.87 6.21
C SER A 122 -20.04 19.65 6.99
N GLU A 123 -19.29 18.76 6.32
CA GLU A 123 -18.77 17.53 6.93
C GLU A 123 -17.69 17.79 7.99
N SER A 124 -16.89 18.85 7.82
CA SER A 124 -15.84 19.22 8.79
C SER A 124 -15.38 20.67 8.59
N PRO A 125 -15.13 21.43 9.68
CA PRO A 125 -14.58 22.78 9.58
C PRO A 125 -13.15 22.81 9.00
N HIS A 126 -12.46 21.67 8.95
CA HIS A 126 -11.12 21.57 8.35
C HIS A 126 -11.13 21.35 6.83
N LEU A 127 -12.32 21.12 6.25
CA LEU A 127 -12.54 20.97 4.82
C LEU A 127 -13.40 22.13 4.33
N ALA A 128 -12.76 23.13 3.75
CA ALA A 128 -13.47 24.26 3.16
C ALA A 128 -14.41 23.81 2.03
N GLU A 129 -15.51 24.53 1.86
CA GLU A 129 -16.40 24.36 0.72
C GLU A 129 -15.63 24.34 -0.62
N GLY A 130 -15.85 23.31 -1.42
CA GLY A 130 -15.20 23.12 -2.72
C GLY A 130 -13.75 22.64 -2.67
N THR A 131 -13.27 22.24 -1.50
CA THR A 131 -11.90 21.73 -1.34
C THR A 131 -11.59 20.55 -2.27
N PRO A 132 -10.36 20.45 -2.81
CA PRO A 132 -9.85 19.24 -3.48
C PRO A 132 -9.24 18.22 -2.49
N PHE A 133 -9.53 18.33 -1.19
CA PHE A 133 -8.93 17.51 -0.14
C PHE A 133 -9.97 16.66 0.59
N GLY A 134 -9.50 15.66 1.33
CA GLY A 134 -10.31 14.86 2.25
C GLY A 134 -9.64 14.72 3.62
N LEU A 135 -10.39 14.27 4.62
CA LEU A 135 -9.87 13.94 5.95
C LEU A 135 -9.87 12.43 6.17
N VAL A 136 -8.74 11.89 6.60
CA VAL A 136 -8.59 10.49 7.01
C VAL A 136 -8.15 10.39 8.45
N GLY A 137 -8.65 9.39 9.17
CA GLY A 137 -8.25 9.11 10.54
C GLY A 137 -8.61 7.70 10.98
N THR A 138 -8.35 7.42 12.25
CA THR A 138 -8.88 6.25 12.96
C THR A 138 -8.98 6.58 14.44
N SER A 139 -9.79 5.83 15.18
CA SER A 139 -9.94 5.96 16.62
C SER A 139 -8.86 5.20 17.41
N SER A 140 -8.31 4.10 16.88
CA SER A 140 -7.26 3.33 17.57
C SER A 140 -6.36 2.57 16.60
N PHE A 141 -5.07 2.49 16.94
CA PHE A 141 -4.10 1.53 16.37
C PHE A 141 -3.82 0.37 17.33
N TYR A 142 -4.31 0.42 18.57
CA TYR A 142 -4.18 -0.68 19.53
C TYR A 142 -5.25 -1.75 19.28
N LYS A 143 -6.46 -1.33 18.90
CA LYS A 143 -7.49 -2.25 18.39
C LYS A 143 -7.07 -2.76 17.02
N ARG A 144 -6.55 -3.99 16.95
CA ARG A 144 -5.78 -4.48 15.80
C ARG A 144 -5.95 -5.97 15.57
N GLU A 145 -6.20 -6.36 14.31
CA GLU A 145 -6.32 -7.76 13.87
C GLU A 145 -5.39 -8.04 12.66
N THR A 146 -4.14 -7.55 12.73
CA THR A 146 -3.12 -7.76 11.69
C THR A 146 -2.27 -9.01 11.92
N TYR A 147 -2.47 -9.73 13.02
CA TYR A 147 -1.73 -10.96 13.31
C TYR A 147 -2.28 -12.13 12.46
N PRO A 148 -1.44 -12.90 11.76
CA PRO A 148 -1.89 -14.02 10.92
C PRO A 148 -2.61 -15.09 11.74
N ASN A 149 -3.87 -15.39 11.40
CA ASN A 149 -4.72 -16.34 12.15
C ASN A 149 -4.71 -16.08 13.67
N GLY A 150 -4.59 -14.82 14.07
CA GLY A 150 -4.54 -14.45 15.46
C GLY A 150 -5.91 -14.50 16.13
N ASP A 151 -5.89 -14.71 17.44
CA ASP A 151 -7.07 -14.63 18.30
C ASP A 151 -6.92 -13.45 19.27
N ILE A 152 -8.05 -12.84 19.65
CA ILE A 152 -8.10 -11.76 20.63
C ILE A 152 -8.44 -12.38 21.99
N ALA A 153 -7.51 -12.26 22.93
CA ALA A 153 -7.74 -12.75 24.29
C ALA A 153 -8.83 -11.92 25.00
N GLU A 154 -9.58 -12.56 25.90
CA GLU A 154 -10.59 -11.88 26.70
C GLU A 154 -9.95 -10.70 27.47
N GLY A 155 -10.58 -9.53 27.38
CA GLY A 155 -10.07 -8.30 28.00
C GLY A 155 -8.97 -7.58 27.22
N THR A 156 -8.62 -8.01 26.01
CA THR A 156 -7.68 -7.30 25.11
C THR A 156 -8.36 -6.88 23.80
N VAL A 157 -7.68 -6.06 23.01
CA VAL A 157 -8.18 -5.52 21.72
C VAL A 157 -7.29 -5.88 20.53
N THR A 158 -6.27 -6.70 20.77
CA THR A 158 -5.22 -6.99 19.79
C THR A 158 -5.15 -8.49 19.54
N ALA A 159 -5.31 -8.89 18.29
CA ALA A 159 -5.07 -10.26 17.89
C ALA A 159 -3.60 -10.62 18.10
N ALA A 160 -3.36 -11.77 18.70
CA ALA A 160 -2.04 -12.33 18.94
C ALA A 160 -2.00 -13.79 18.50
N TYR A 161 -0.81 -14.40 18.54
CA TYR A 161 -0.67 -15.82 18.25
C TYR A 161 -1.59 -16.66 19.14
N ARG A 162 -2.49 -17.43 18.54
CA ARG A 162 -3.48 -18.28 19.22
C ARG A 162 -2.91 -19.46 20.02
N GLY A 163 -1.59 -19.59 20.07
CA GLY A 163 -0.89 -20.73 20.66
C GLY A 163 -0.69 -21.90 19.69
N GLY A 164 0.10 -22.86 20.14
CA GLY A 164 0.56 -24.00 19.33
C GLY A 164 2.08 -24.17 19.38
N ASN A 165 2.58 -25.11 18.57
CA ASN A 165 4.00 -25.49 18.56
C ASN A 165 4.77 -24.88 17.38
N ASP A 166 4.27 -23.80 16.79
CA ASP A 166 5.01 -23.08 15.74
C ASP A 166 6.06 -22.17 16.41
N PRO A 167 7.37 -22.45 16.23
CA PRO A 167 8.42 -21.61 16.82
C PRO A 167 8.34 -20.15 16.34
N TRP A 168 7.85 -19.92 15.11
CA TRP A 168 7.72 -18.58 14.53
C TRP A 168 6.45 -17.84 14.96
N LYS A 169 5.64 -18.48 15.82
CA LYS A 169 4.38 -17.92 16.33
C LYS A 169 3.48 -17.43 15.19
N GLY A 170 3.47 -18.11 14.04
CA GLY A 170 2.67 -17.74 12.87
C GLY A 170 3.26 -16.64 11.96
N LEU A 171 4.39 -16.02 12.30
CA LEU A 171 4.99 -14.91 11.52
C LEU A 171 5.90 -15.35 10.37
N ASP A 172 5.90 -16.64 10.05
CA ASP A 172 6.75 -17.33 9.09
C ASP A 172 8.26 -17.24 9.37
N ALA A 173 8.96 -18.30 8.94
CA ALA A 173 10.40 -18.37 9.02
C ALA A 173 11.11 -17.31 8.19
N PHE A 174 12.38 -17.05 8.52
CA PHE A 174 13.21 -16.15 7.73
C PHE A 174 13.23 -16.62 6.28
N THR A 175 13.53 -17.89 6.01
CA THR A 175 13.37 -18.44 4.66
C THR A 175 12.17 -19.39 4.60
N SER A 176 11.27 -19.15 3.65
CA SER A 176 10.16 -20.04 3.38
C SER A 176 10.30 -20.68 2.00
N HIS A 177 10.39 -22.00 1.98
CA HIS A 177 10.55 -22.81 0.77
C HIS A 177 9.54 -23.96 0.75
N GLY A 178 8.78 -24.10 -0.34
CA GLY A 178 7.78 -25.16 -0.51
C GLY A 178 6.64 -24.75 -1.43
N ASN A 179 5.66 -25.64 -1.61
CA ASN A 179 4.49 -25.40 -2.47
C ASN A 179 3.42 -24.48 -1.82
N GLN A 180 3.61 -24.07 -0.57
CA GLN A 180 2.70 -23.14 0.11
C GLN A 180 3.42 -21.81 0.29
N MET A 181 2.75 -20.72 -0.11
CA MET A 181 3.23 -19.37 0.16
C MET A 181 3.18 -19.09 1.67
N PRO A 182 4.13 -18.29 2.20
CA PRO A 182 4.10 -17.84 3.59
C PRO A 182 2.74 -17.25 3.94
N LEU A 183 2.25 -17.55 5.15
CA LEU A 183 0.93 -17.08 5.56
C LEU A 183 0.99 -15.58 5.86
N ASN A 184 1.89 -15.19 6.76
CA ASN A 184 2.14 -13.82 7.16
C ASN A 184 2.70 -13.02 5.99
N TRP A 185 2.27 -11.77 5.87
CA TRP A 185 2.69 -10.81 4.84
C TRP A 185 2.28 -11.11 3.38
N HIS A 186 2.01 -12.37 2.99
CA HIS A 186 1.54 -12.67 1.63
C HIS A 186 0.04 -12.96 1.58
N ASN A 187 -0.43 -13.90 2.40
CA ASN A 187 -1.80 -14.39 2.34
C ASN A 187 -2.71 -13.68 3.35
N GLN A 188 -2.28 -13.58 4.60
CA GLN A 188 -3.10 -13.09 5.71
C GLN A 188 -2.21 -12.55 6.84
N GLY A 189 -2.59 -11.41 7.41
CA GLY A 189 -1.80 -10.69 8.41
C GLY A 189 -0.94 -9.61 7.76
N ALA A 190 -0.07 -8.97 8.53
CA ALA A 190 0.87 -7.97 8.03
C ALA A 190 1.94 -7.60 9.05
N ASP A 191 2.26 -8.47 10.01
CA ASP A 191 3.16 -8.11 11.11
C ASP A 191 4.63 -8.34 10.73
N ALA A 192 5.44 -7.28 10.80
CA ALA A 192 6.87 -7.28 10.53
C ALA A 192 7.69 -7.67 11.78
N GLY A 193 7.35 -8.84 12.35
CA GLY A 193 7.99 -9.41 13.54
C GLY A 193 7.13 -9.31 14.81
N LEU A 194 7.69 -9.71 15.95
CA LEU A 194 7.03 -9.67 17.25
C LEU A 194 7.13 -8.26 17.86
N TYR A 195 6.00 -7.70 18.28
CA TYR A 195 5.95 -6.43 19.01
C TYR A 195 4.68 -6.32 19.84
N ASP A 196 4.79 -5.58 20.95
CA ASP A 196 3.64 -5.15 21.74
C ASP A 196 3.12 -3.81 21.22
N ASN A 197 1.87 -3.46 21.51
CA ASN A 197 1.29 -2.18 21.12
C ASN A 197 2.07 -0.96 21.63
N ALA A 198 2.82 -1.09 22.73
CA ALA A 198 3.71 -0.03 23.23
C ALA A 198 4.79 0.39 22.22
N ALA A 199 5.12 -0.47 21.24
CA ALA A 199 6.03 -0.16 20.16
C ALA A 199 5.42 0.78 19.11
N ILE A 200 4.08 0.83 18.99
CA ILE A 200 3.39 1.70 18.04
C ILE A 200 3.66 3.16 18.42
N HIS A 201 4.37 3.85 17.54
CA HIS A 201 4.81 5.22 17.76
C HIS A 201 4.18 6.20 16.77
N ALA A 202 4.11 5.82 15.50
CA ALA A 202 3.58 6.68 14.44
C ALA A 202 2.84 5.89 13.36
N VAL A 203 2.09 6.59 12.51
CA VAL A 203 1.59 6.08 11.24
C VAL A 203 2.25 6.84 10.09
N ARG A 204 2.75 6.12 9.09
CA ARG A 204 3.16 6.67 7.80
C ARG A 204 2.01 6.50 6.81
N ILE A 205 1.57 7.61 6.23
CA ILE A 205 0.61 7.61 5.13
C ILE A 205 1.39 7.67 3.82
N LEU A 206 1.09 6.73 2.93
CA LEU A 206 1.73 6.60 1.62
C LEU A 206 0.73 6.91 0.52
N ALA A 207 1.04 7.84 -0.37
CA ALA A 207 0.39 7.90 -1.67
C ALA A 207 0.83 6.69 -2.50
N MET A 208 -0.13 6.08 -3.20
CA MET A 208 0.06 4.94 -4.09
C MET A 208 -0.27 5.38 -5.51
N GLU A 209 0.71 5.40 -6.39
CA GLU A 209 0.52 5.91 -7.75
C GLU A 209 0.26 4.77 -8.74
N PRO A 210 -0.69 4.95 -9.67
CA PRO A 210 -0.87 4.03 -10.77
C PRO A 210 0.40 4.02 -11.64
N THR A 211 0.61 2.90 -12.33
CA THR A 211 1.64 2.81 -13.36
C THR A 211 0.98 2.83 -14.73
N THR A 212 1.21 3.89 -15.50
CA THR A 212 0.73 3.95 -16.88
C THR A 212 1.44 2.89 -17.71
N ASP A 213 0.68 2.06 -18.43
CA ASP A 213 1.26 1.15 -19.42
C ASP A 213 1.79 1.93 -20.62
N ARG A 214 3.05 1.68 -20.98
CA ARG A 214 3.78 2.38 -22.04
C ARG A 214 4.30 1.40 -23.07
N ARG A 215 3.38 0.74 -23.76
CA ARG A 215 3.71 -0.28 -24.77
C ARG A 215 4.49 0.25 -25.96
N ASN A 216 4.17 1.45 -26.46
CA ASN A 216 4.71 2.00 -27.71
C ASN A 216 5.40 3.36 -27.49
N GLY A 217 6.34 3.72 -28.36
CA GLY A 217 7.02 5.03 -28.37
C GLY A 217 8.40 5.04 -27.70
N PRO A 218 9.10 6.19 -27.70
CA PRO A 218 10.38 6.35 -27.02
C PRO A 218 10.20 6.16 -25.50
N HIS A 219 11.18 5.54 -24.85
CA HIS A 219 11.11 5.14 -23.43
C HIS A 219 9.89 4.26 -23.11
N SER A 220 9.58 3.28 -23.97
CA SER A 220 8.57 2.26 -23.69
C SER A 220 8.99 1.32 -22.55
N GLY A 221 8.00 0.65 -21.97
CA GLY A 221 8.15 -0.24 -20.82
C GLY A 221 8.18 0.49 -19.49
N ARG A 222 8.30 -0.29 -18.41
CA ARG A 222 8.45 0.22 -17.06
C ARG A 222 9.88 0.72 -16.85
N LYS A 223 10.05 1.95 -16.40
CA LYS A 223 11.34 2.60 -16.17
C LYS A 223 11.68 2.79 -14.68
N PHE A 224 11.06 1.99 -13.83
CA PHE A 224 11.39 1.91 -12.41
C PHE A 224 11.19 0.48 -11.94
N TYR A 225 11.72 0.15 -10.78
CA TYR A 225 11.40 -1.09 -10.09
C TYR A 225 11.19 -0.82 -8.61
N SER A 226 10.25 -1.55 -8.01
CA SER A 226 10.04 -1.68 -6.56
C SER A 226 9.33 -3.01 -6.31
N HIS A 227 9.55 -3.62 -5.15
CA HIS A 227 8.83 -4.83 -4.71
C HIS A 227 7.33 -4.60 -4.49
N ALA A 228 6.89 -3.34 -4.35
CA ALA A 228 5.47 -3.00 -4.34
C ALA A 228 4.85 -3.01 -5.75
N HIS A 229 5.67 -3.02 -6.81
CA HIS A 229 5.26 -2.86 -8.21
C HIS A 229 4.50 -1.55 -8.52
N GLU A 230 4.51 -0.61 -7.59
CA GLU A 230 3.85 0.69 -7.63
C GLU A 230 4.82 1.76 -7.12
N ARG A 231 4.51 3.03 -7.38
CA ARG A 231 5.25 4.14 -6.75
C ARG A 231 4.59 4.47 -5.43
N LEU A 232 5.34 4.28 -4.35
CA LEU A 232 4.93 4.61 -2.99
C LEU A 232 5.67 5.88 -2.55
N ARG A 233 4.92 6.91 -2.17
CA ARG A 233 5.49 8.20 -1.73
C ARG A 233 4.93 8.58 -0.37
N ILE A 234 5.76 9.17 0.48
CA ILE A 234 5.39 9.51 1.85
C ILE A 234 4.64 10.84 1.87
N LEU A 235 3.37 10.82 2.27
CA LEU A 235 2.57 12.03 2.54
C LEU A 235 2.89 12.59 3.94
N GLY A 236 3.19 11.72 4.90
CA GLY A 236 3.63 12.12 6.23
C GLY A 236 3.81 10.94 7.18
N GLU A 237 4.63 11.12 8.19
CA GLU A 237 4.77 10.26 9.36
C GLU A 237 4.22 11.00 10.58
N ILE A 238 3.07 10.56 11.07
CA ILE A 238 2.30 11.20 12.14
C ILE A 238 2.54 10.45 13.45
N PRO A 239 3.12 11.07 14.48
CA PRO A 239 3.16 10.51 15.82
C PRO A 239 1.75 10.23 16.34
N LEU A 240 1.51 9.01 16.83
CA LEU A 240 0.22 8.57 17.36
C LEU A 240 0.12 8.74 18.87
N ARG A 241 1.28 8.76 19.55
CA ARG A 241 1.35 8.96 20.99
C ARG A 241 1.28 10.44 21.31
N LYS A 242 0.44 10.77 22.29
CA LYS A 242 0.17 12.13 22.75
C LYS A 242 0.67 12.24 24.18
N PHE A 243 1.45 13.26 24.50
CA PHE A 243 1.92 13.51 25.86
C PHE A 243 1.53 14.91 26.28
N GLU A 244 0.66 15.02 27.27
CA GLU A 244 0.28 16.27 27.91
C GLU A 244 0.77 16.22 29.36
N ASN A 245 1.69 17.11 29.74
CA ASN A 245 2.31 17.14 31.07
C ASN A 245 2.89 15.77 31.48
N GLY A 246 3.51 15.06 30.53
CA GLY A 246 4.10 13.74 30.73
C GLY A 246 3.10 12.58 30.85
N LYS A 247 1.80 12.83 30.67
CA LYS A 247 0.74 11.80 30.70
C LYS A 247 0.19 11.56 29.30
N GLN A 248 -0.06 10.30 28.97
CA GLN A 248 -0.74 9.92 27.74
C GLN A 248 -2.24 9.78 28.01
N PRO A 249 -3.12 10.42 27.22
CA PRO A 249 -4.56 10.21 27.33
C PRO A 249 -4.92 8.76 26.99
N SER A 250 -6.03 8.29 27.53
CA SER A 250 -6.59 6.97 27.24
C SER A 250 -7.75 7.07 26.25
N ASP A 251 -7.90 6.05 25.39
CA ASP A 251 -9.08 5.83 24.56
C ASP A 251 -10.23 5.19 25.37
N PRO A 252 -11.44 5.09 24.80
CA PRO A 252 -12.61 4.52 25.47
C PRO A 252 -12.47 3.03 25.85
N ASP A 253 -11.56 2.31 25.22
CA ASP A 253 -11.27 0.90 25.53
C ASP A 253 -10.23 0.78 26.66
N GLY A 254 -9.77 1.89 27.25
CA GLY A 254 -8.80 1.93 28.34
C GLY A 254 -7.33 1.84 27.88
N ASN A 255 -7.07 1.86 26.58
CA ASN A 255 -5.72 1.83 26.02
C ASN A 255 -5.16 3.26 25.86
N PRO A 256 -3.84 3.44 25.71
CA PRO A 256 -3.30 4.73 25.29
C PRO A 256 -3.92 5.22 23.98
N ASP A 257 -4.42 6.45 23.96
CA ASP A 257 -5.11 7.02 22.81
C ASP A 257 -4.15 7.22 21.63
N THR A 258 -4.42 6.47 20.57
CA THR A 258 -3.69 6.47 19.29
C THR A 258 -4.53 7.02 18.14
N SER A 259 -5.62 7.71 18.45
CA SER A 259 -6.46 8.35 17.43
C SER A 259 -5.69 9.44 16.67
N PHE A 260 -6.02 9.65 15.40
CA PHE A 260 -5.47 10.76 14.62
C PHE A 260 -6.46 11.21 13.56
N LEU A 261 -6.23 12.42 13.04
CA LEU A 261 -6.93 12.97 11.89
C LEU A 261 -5.95 13.76 11.01
N ALA A 262 -5.97 13.51 9.71
CA ALA A 262 -5.08 14.11 8.73
C ALA A 262 -5.85 14.57 7.50
N LYS A 263 -5.51 15.75 6.97
CA LYS A 263 -5.98 16.26 5.69
C LYS A 263 -5.00 15.84 4.61
N ILE A 264 -5.50 15.16 3.59
CA ILE A 264 -4.72 14.60 2.48
C ILE A 264 -5.35 14.97 1.13
N PRO A 265 -4.60 14.87 0.02
CA PRO A 265 -5.16 15.02 -1.32
C PRO A 265 -6.32 14.03 -1.54
N ALA A 266 -7.47 14.53 -2.01
CA ALA A 266 -8.58 13.66 -2.40
C ALA A 266 -8.31 13.04 -3.78
N ASP A 267 -9.06 12.01 -4.15
CA ASP A 267 -8.93 11.27 -5.40
C ASP A 267 -7.53 10.65 -5.65
N THR A 268 -6.61 10.73 -4.69
CA THR A 268 -5.33 10.03 -4.65
C THR A 268 -5.46 8.73 -3.85
N ALA A 269 -4.98 7.61 -4.41
CA ALA A 269 -4.93 6.35 -3.67
C ALA A 269 -3.85 6.41 -2.59
N PHE A 270 -4.13 5.84 -1.42
CA PHE A 270 -3.18 5.82 -0.29
C PHE A 270 -3.26 4.56 0.55
N THR A 271 -2.22 4.30 1.34
CA THR A 271 -2.20 3.24 2.36
C THR A 271 -1.43 3.67 3.61
N PHE A 272 -1.41 2.79 4.62
CA PHE A 272 -0.80 3.01 5.92
C PHE A 272 0.31 2.02 6.22
N GLN A 273 1.32 2.53 6.91
CA GLN A 273 2.34 1.75 7.61
C GLN A 273 2.38 2.18 9.07
N THR A 274 2.21 1.25 10.00
CA THR A 274 2.41 1.51 11.42
C THR A 274 3.91 1.46 11.71
N LEU A 275 4.45 2.43 12.42
CA LEU A 275 5.88 2.57 12.67
C LEU A 275 6.24 2.47 14.16
N ASP A 276 7.42 1.93 14.43
CA ASP A 276 8.08 2.06 15.73
C ASP A 276 8.78 3.42 15.91
N LYS A 277 9.39 3.64 17.08
CA LYS A 277 10.11 4.90 17.38
C LYS A 277 11.34 5.15 16.50
N ASN A 278 11.89 4.10 15.89
CA ASN A 278 13.00 4.19 14.94
C ASN A 278 12.50 4.42 13.51
N GLY A 279 11.18 4.49 13.29
CA GLY A 279 10.57 4.69 11.98
C GLY A 279 10.52 3.42 11.12
N LEU A 280 10.63 2.24 11.75
CA LEU A 280 10.59 0.93 11.10
C LEU A 280 9.16 0.41 11.05
N VAL A 281 8.76 -0.20 9.93
CA VAL A 281 7.43 -0.81 9.79
C VAL A 281 7.22 -1.91 10.84
N LEU A 282 6.12 -1.79 11.58
CA LEU A 282 5.54 -2.80 12.47
C LEU A 282 4.49 -3.63 11.74
N ASN A 283 3.64 -2.96 10.96
CA ASN A 283 2.69 -3.58 10.04
C ASN A 283 2.32 -2.64 8.89
N MET A 284 1.76 -3.20 7.82
CA MET A 284 1.33 -2.46 6.63
C MET A 284 -0.08 -2.86 6.22
N SER A 285 -0.91 -1.88 5.87
CA SER A 285 -2.15 -2.15 5.14
C SER A 285 -1.82 -2.54 3.69
N GLN A 286 -2.07 -3.79 3.32
CA GLN A 286 -1.83 -4.29 1.96
C GLN A 286 -3.04 -4.09 1.04
N THR A 287 -3.67 -2.91 1.15
CA THR A 287 -4.75 -2.45 0.26
C THR A 287 -4.62 -0.95 0.07
N TRP A 288 -5.19 -0.45 -1.02
CA TRP A 288 -5.35 0.98 -1.24
C TRP A 288 -6.67 1.48 -0.63
N HIS A 289 -6.66 2.75 -0.24
CA HIS A 289 -7.79 3.55 0.20
C HIS A 289 -7.87 4.78 -0.69
N GLN A 290 -9.03 5.45 -0.70
CA GLN A 290 -9.21 6.71 -1.41
C GLN A 290 -10.28 7.52 -0.67
N LEU A 291 -10.17 8.85 -0.75
CA LEU A 291 -11.20 9.79 -0.33
C LEU A 291 -11.69 10.59 -1.52
N ARG A 292 -12.98 10.93 -1.55
CA ARG A 292 -13.56 11.93 -2.45
C ARG A 292 -13.33 13.34 -1.89
N PRO A 293 -13.37 14.38 -2.74
CA PRO A 293 -13.24 15.76 -2.26
C PRO A 293 -14.35 16.14 -1.27
N GLY A 294 -13.95 16.68 -0.11
CA GLY A 294 -14.85 17.00 1.00
C GLY A 294 -15.20 15.81 1.90
N GLU A 295 -14.69 14.60 1.60
CA GLU A 295 -15.00 13.39 2.37
C GLU A 295 -14.23 13.36 3.69
N VAL A 296 -14.87 12.83 4.73
CA VAL A 296 -14.28 12.57 6.02
C VAL A 296 -14.43 11.09 6.34
N ARG A 297 -13.30 10.40 6.57
CA ARG A 297 -13.26 8.98 6.88
C ARG A 297 -12.35 8.70 8.07
N TYR A 298 -12.95 8.61 9.25
CA TYR A 298 -12.27 8.25 10.51
C TYR A 298 -12.91 7.03 11.19
N ASP A 299 -13.80 6.34 10.48
CA ASP A 299 -14.67 5.27 10.97
C ASP A 299 -14.03 3.87 10.91
N CYS A 300 -12.73 3.77 10.62
CA CYS A 300 -12.02 2.51 10.58
C CYS A 300 -12.10 1.73 11.90
N GLY A 301 -12.22 2.41 13.05
CA GLY A 301 -12.44 1.78 14.37
C GLY A 301 -11.25 1.04 14.97
N GLY A 302 -10.27 0.67 14.15
CA GLY A 302 -9.13 -0.18 14.47
C GLY A 302 -8.35 -0.57 13.21
N CYS A 303 -7.18 -1.17 13.37
CA CYS A 303 -6.36 -1.65 12.27
C CYS A 303 -6.81 -3.06 11.87
N HIS A 304 -7.57 -3.16 10.77
CA HIS A 304 -8.14 -4.42 10.24
C HIS A 304 -9.09 -5.15 11.21
N ALA A 305 -9.68 -4.41 12.16
CA ALA A 305 -10.46 -4.95 13.27
C ALA A 305 -11.92 -5.28 12.87
N HIS A 306 -12.11 -6.33 12.07
CA HIS A 306 -13.42 -6.70 11.53
C HIS A 306 -14.28 -7.53 12.48
N SER A 307 -13.68 -8.22 13.45
CA SER A 307 -14.41 -9.08 14.39
C SER A 307 -14.81 -8.36 15.68
N GLN A 308 -14.35 -7.13 15.87
CA GLN A 308 -14.60 -6.30 17.05
C GLN A 308 -15.53 -5.13 16.75
N GLN A 309 -16.20 -4.62 17.80
CA GLN A 309 -16.86 -3.32 17.68
C GLN A 309 -15.81 -2.20 17.53
N PRO A 310 -15.97 -1.31 16.54
CA PRO A 310 -15.12 -0.12 16.38
C PRO A 310 -14.99 0.69 17.68
N THR A 311 -13.79 1.17 18.00
CA THR A 311 -13.62 2.18 19.07
C THR A 311 -14.33 3.47 18.65
N ASP A 312 -15.19 4.02 19.51
CA ASP A 312 -15.94 5.24 19.19
C ASP A 312 -15.00 6.44 19.05
N PHE A 313 -14.90 6.97 17.83
CA PHE A 313 -14.06 8.11 17.51
C PHE A 313 -14.41 9.36 18.32
N GLN A 314 -15.70 9.62 18.60
CA GLN A 314 -16.17 10.84 19.28
C GLN A 314 -15.66 10.98 20.71
N LEU A 315 -15.21 9.87 21.31
CA LEU A 315 -14.67 9.82 22.65
C LEU A 315 -13.14 9.84 22.70
N THR A 316 -12.48 10.03 21.54
CA THR A 316 -11.01 10.07 21.42
C THR A 316 -10.45 11.49 21.44
N ALA A 317 -9.15 11.61 21.62
CA ALA A 317 -8.42 12.86 21.53
C ALA A 317 -8.56 13.52 20.14
N ALA A 318 -8.60 12.75 19.05
CA ALA A 318 -8.72 13.29 17.69
C ALA A 318 -10.10 13.89 17.36
N ALA A 319 -11.12 13.62 18.17
CA ALA A 319 -12.45 14.24 18.03
C ALA A 319 -12.60 15.56 18.80
N LYS A 320 -11.64 15.90 19.67
CA LYS A 320 -11.75 17.13 20.46
C LYS A 320 -11.68 18.37 19.56
N PRO A 321 -12.45 19.44 19.85
CA PRO A 321 -12.44 20.66 19.05
C PRO A 321 -11.07 21.36 18.95
N ASP A 322 -10.19 21.16 19.93
CA ASP A 322 -8.83 21.71 19.97
C ASP A 322 -7.78 20.77 19.36
N TYR A 323 -8.17 19.60 18.83
CA TYR A 323 -7.25 18.71 18.14
C TYR A 323 -6.69 19.38 16.88
N LYS A 324 -5.36 19.40 16.78
CA LYS A 324 -4.69 19.93 15.60
C LYS A 324 -4.63 18.85 14.51
N VAL A 325 -5.47 18.99 13.49
CA VAL A 325 -5.41 18.16 12.27
C VAL A 325 -4.04 18.27 11.61
N TRP A 326 -3.51 17.11 11.19
CA TRP A 326 -2.29 17.04 10.40
C TRP A 326 -2.58 17.46 8.96
N ASP A 327 -2.15 18.66 8.58
CA ASP A 327 -2.29 19.14 7.21
C ASP A 327 -1.10 18.66 6.36
N LEU A 328 -1.32 17.60 5.57
CA LEU A 328 -0.28 16.96 4.76
C LEU A 328 -0.26 17.46 3.31
N ILE A 329 -0.90 18.60 3.02
CA ILE A 329 -0.99 19.11 1.65
C ILE A 329 0.31 19.79 1.23
N ASP A 330 0.83 20.72 2.04
CA ASP A 330 2.01 21.53 1.69
C ASP A 330 3.27 21.15 2.51
N GLN A 331 3.14 20.15 3.39
CA GLN A 331 4.16 19.79 4.38
C GLN A 331 4.16 18.29 4.65
N THR A 332 5.34 17.69 4.65
CA THR A 332 5.54 16.28 5.01
C THR A 332 6.25 16.19 6.36
N PRO A 333 5.55 15.91 7.48
CA PRO A 333 6.19 15.59 8.75
C PRO A 333 6.90 14.24 8.64
N LEU A 334 8.11 14.15 9.19
CA LEU A 334 8.94 12.95 9.19
C LEU A 334 9.55 12.74 10.58
N LEU A 335 9.54 11.50 11.05
CA LEU A 335 10.21 11.13 12.30
C LEU A 335 11.72 11.36 12.19
N THR A 336 12.28 11.84 13.29
CA THR A 336 13.72 12.04 13.47
C THR A 336 14.10 11.85 14.94
N GLU A 337 15.38 11.98 15.26
CA GLU A 337 15.87 12.01 16.64
C GLU A 337 15.56 13.35 17.33
N LYS A 338 15.52 13.36 18.66
CA LYS A 338 15.20 14.57 19.44
C LYS A 338 16.09 15.77 19.12
N SER A 339 17.37 15.54 18.81
CA SER A 339 18.32 16.62 18.52
C SER A 339 17.95 17.42 17.26
N GLN A 340 17.15 16.82 16.36
CA GLN A 340 16.66 17.41 15.11
C GLN A 340 15.17 17.78 15.18
N ASP A 341 14.54 17.71 16.35
CA ASP A 341 13.12 18.04 16.52
C ASP A 341 12.85 19.52 16.25
N GLU A 342 11.95 19.80 15.31
CA GLU A 342 11.53 21.16 14.95
C GLU A 342 10.29 21.60 15.75
N THR A 343 9.62 20.67 16.43
CA THR A 343 8.33 20.92 17.08
C THR A 343 8.45 21.29 18.55
N ARG A 344 9.53 20.87 19.24
CA ARG A 344 9.73 20.98 20.69
C ARG A 344 8.66 20.26 21.53
N HIS A 345 7.95 19.30 20.92
CA HIS A 345 6.95 18.49 21.61
C HIS A 345 7.60 17.18 22.11
N GLN A 346 6.98 16.58 23.14
CA GLN A 346 7.34 15.24 23.59
C GLN A 346 6.53 14.21 22.81
N TRP A 347 7.20 13.35 22.03
CA TRP A 347 6.56 12.35 21.17
C TRP A 347 6.68 10.90 21.70
N ASP A 348 7.54 10.68 22.68
CA ASP A 348 7.67 9.40 23.37
C ASP A 348 7.95 9.60 24.87
N LYS A 349 7.79 8.52 25.64
CA LYS A 349 7.92 8.54 27.10
C LYS A 349 9.31 8.99 27.56
N GLU A 350 10.36 8.67 26.82
CA GLU A 350 11.74 9.00 27.14
C GLU A 350 12.21 10.33 26.51
N ASP A 351 11.36 11.01 25.74
CA ASP A 351 11.64 12.25 24.99
C ASP A 351 12.88 12.13 24.08
N LYS A 352 12.98 11.02 23.34
CA LYS A 352 14.14 10.70 22.46
C LYS A 352 13.87 10.85 20.96
N THR A 353 12.61 10.94 20.57
CA THR A 353 12.15 11.14 19.20
C THR A 353 11.76 12.58 18.96
N GLY A 354 11.83 12.98 17.69
CA GLY A 354 11.51 14.31 17.21
C GLY A 354 10.72 14.23 15.91
N LEU A 355 10.22 15.39 15.49
CA LEU A 355 9.54 15.53 14.21
C LEU A 355 10.17 16.69 13.44
N ARG A 356 10.52 16.45 12.18
CA ARG A 356 11.00 17.47 11.24
C ARG A 356 10.04 17.57 10.06
N THR A 357 9.92 18.75 9.47
CA THR A 357 8.98 19.00 8.39
C THR A 357 9.71 19.34 7.10
N ARG A 358 9.46 18.56 6.05
CA ARG A 358 9.87 18.96 4.69
C ARG A 358 8.81 19.89 4.10
N LYS A 359 9.26 21.04 3.55
CA LYS A 359 8.44 21.95 2.74
C LYS A 359 8.28 21.38 1.32
N SER A 360 7.65 20.22 1.23
CA SER A 360 7.31 19.49 0.01
C SER A 360 5.97 18.83 0.27
N GLU A 361 5.16 18.67 -0.79
CA GLU A 361 3.85 18.02 -0.72
C GLU A 361 4.00 16.53 -0.36
N LEU A 362 5.14 15.92 -0.72
CA LEU A 362 5.48 14.55 -0.37
C LEU A 362 7.00 14.32 -0.32
N VAL A 363 7.40 13.14 0.19
CA VAL A 363 8.78 12.65 0.15
C VAL A 363 8.89 11.34 -0.63
N SER A 364 9.80 11.34 -1.59
CA SER A 364 10.21 10.18 -2.38
C SER A 364 11.57 9.71 -1.88
N VAL A 365 11.78 8.39 -1.83
CA VAL A 365 13.08 7.78 -1.50
C VAL A 365 13.37 6.72 -2.56
N GLU A 366 14.54 6.75 -3.19
CA GLU A 366 14.97 5.76 -4.18
C GLU A 366 16.50 5.54 -4.20
N TYR A 367 16.92 4.47 -4.87
CA TYR A 367 18.30 3.99 -4.82
C TYR A 367 19.36 5.04 -5.21
N HIS A 368 19.24 5.68 -6.37
CA HIS A 368 20.31 6.51 -6.94
C HIS A 368 20.52 7.82 -6.18
N ARG A 369 19.42 8.53 -5.86
CA ARG A 369 19.48 9.84 -5.20
C ARG A 369 19.63 9.75 -3.69
N ASP A 370 19.07 8.73 -3.05
CA ASP A 370 18.97 8.70 -1.58
C ASP A 370 19.83 7.62 -0.92
N ILE A 371 20.03 6.47 -1.55
CA ILE A 371 20.72 5.32 -0.93
C ILE A 371 22.18 5.24 -1.35
N ARG A 372 22.46 5.32 -2.65
CA ARG A 372 23.82 5.23 -3.19
C ARG A 372 24.77 6.23 -2.52
N PRO A 373 24.42 7.52 -2.30
CA PRO A 373 25.32 8.46 -1.62
C PRO A 373 25.64 8.08 -0.17
N ILE A 374 24.71 7.42 0.53
CA ILE A 374 24.94 6.90 1.88
C ILE A 374 25.95 5.75 1.84
N LEU A 375 25.76 4.81 0.89
CA LEU A 375 26.65 3.66 0.72
C LEU A 375 28.08 4.09 0.33
N GLU A 376 28.21 5.02 -0.63
CA GLU A 376 29.49 5.56 -1.07
C GLU A 376 30.27 6.20 0.09
N ARG A 377 29.58 6.98 0.91
CA ARG A 377 30.18 7.73 2.01
C ARG A 377 30.55 6.86 3.21
N SER A 378 29.73 5.86 3.52
CA SER A 378 29.77 5.18 4.82
C SER A 378 30.02 3.68 4.75
N CYS A 379 29.98 3.05 3.57
CA CYS A 379 30.04 1.59 3.43
C CYS A 379 31.13 1.10 2.45
N ILE A 380 31.25 1.73 1.27
CA ILE A 380 32.04 1.20 0.15
C ILE A 380 33.51 0.95 0.49
N ALA A 381 34.14 1.79 1.31
CA ALA A 381 35.56 1.65 1.66
C ALA A 381 35.92 0.28 2.27
N CYS A 382 34.96 -0.41 2.91
CA CYS A 382 35.13 -1.77 3.43
C CYS A 382 34.39 -2.85 2.60
N HIS A 383 33.42 -2.44 1.78
CA HIS A 383 32.53 -3.30 1.01
C HIS A 383 32.80 -3.18 -0.50
N THR A 384 34.07 -3.12 -0.92
CA THR A 384 34.45 -3.03 -2.32
C THR A 384 35.15 -4.29 -2.81
N GLY A 385 34.87 -4.68 -4.05
CA GLY A 385 35.60 -5.71 -4.79
C GLY A 385 36.75 -5.17 -5.64
N LYS A 386 36.99 -3.85 -5.64
CA LYS A 386 38.08 -3.24 -6.41
C LYS A 386 39.44 -3.66 -5.85
N ASP A 387 40.46 -3.62 -6.72
CA ASP A 387 41.83 -4.00 -6.40
C ASP A 387 41.96 -5.44 -5.83
N ASP A 388 41.13 -6.37 -6.30
CA ASP A 388 41.02 -7.76 -5.82
C ASP A 388 40.75 -7.88 -4.30
N LYS A 389 40.21 -6.82 -3.68
CA LYS A 389 39.81 -6.84 -2.27
C LYS A 389 38.64 -7.78 -2.09
N GLN A 390 38.67 -8.56 -1.01
CA GLN A 390 37.51 -9.33 -0.57
C GLN A 390 36.54 -8.39 0.16
N PRO A 391 35.33 -8.15 -0.38
CA PRO A 391 34.38 -7.26 0.27
C PRO A 391 34.00 -7.81 1.64
N ALA A 392 33.93 -6.94 2.66
CA ALA A 392 33.49 -7.34 3.98
C ALA A 392 32.13 -8.04 3.93
N GLY A 393 32.01 -9.18 4.63
CA GLY A 393 30.79 -9.98 4.63
C GLY A 393 30.39 -10.56 3.27
N GLN A 394 31.32 -10.61 2.30
CA GLN A 394 31.05 -11.00 0.90
C GLN A 394 29.96 -10.16 0.22
N LEU A 395 29.80 -8.91 0.64
CA LEU A 395 28.83 -7.96 0.09
C LEU A 395 29.59 -6.83 -0.61
N ASN A 396 29.63 -6.86 -1.94
CA ASN A 396 30.17 -5.77 -2.74
C ASN A 396 29.10 -4.68 -2.94
N LEU A 397 29.36 -3.50 -2.41
CA LEU A 397 28.52 -2.30 -2.51
C LEU A 397 29.08 -1.27 -3.51
N ASP A 398 30.13 -1.63 -4.23
CA ASP A 398 30.83 -0.80 -5.22
C ASP A 398 30.81 -1.48 -6.60
N ALA A 399 29.64 -1.98 -6.99
CA ALA A 399 29.41 -2.76 -8.20
C ALA A 399 28.38 -2.12 -9.14
N ASP A 400 28.13 -0.82 -9.04
CA ASP A 400 27.10 -0.16 -9.86
C ASP A 400 27.41 -0.13 -11.36
N GLU A 401 28.69 -0.20 -11.74
CA GLU A 401 29.12 -0.34 -13.13
C GLU A 401 28.79 -1.74 -13.72
N GLU A 402 28.59 -2.75 -12.87
CA GLU A 402 28.17 -4.09 -13.28
C GLU A 402 26.65 -4.12 -13.51
N LEU A 403 26.21 -4.21 -14.76
CA LEU A 403 24.79 -4.34 -15.08
C LEU A 403 24.35 -5.80 -15.16
N ILE A 404 23.56 -6.24 -14.17
CA ILE A 404 23.12 -7.64 -14.00
C ILE A 404 21.68 -7.81 -14.48
N GLN A 405 21.44 -8.79 -15.37
CA GLN A 405 20.10 -9.14 -15.82
C GLN A 405 19.27 -9.77 -14.69
N TYR A 406 18.09 -9.21 -14.41
CA TYR A 406 17.08 -9.77 -13.52
C TYR A 406 15.85 -10.21 -14.30
N LYS A 407 15.71 -11.52 -14.51
CA LYS A 407 14.56 -12.15 -15.19
C LYS A 407 14.21 -11.39 -16.48
N HIS A 408 12.95 -11.01 -16.65
CA HIS A 408 12.45 -10.21 -17.77
C HIS A 408 12.36 -8.70 -17.46
N GLU A 409 12.71 -8.28 -16.24
CA GLU A 409 12.58 -6.89 -15.76
C GLU A 409 13.69 -5.98 -16.29
N GLY A 410 14.81 -6.55 -16.74
CA GLY A 410 15.93 -5.81 -17.34
C GLY A 410 17.24 -5.94 -16.57
N LYS A 411 18.17 -5.03 -16.85
CA LYS A 411 19.48 -4.99 -16.18
C LYS A 411 19.49 -3.95 -15.06
N PHE A 412 20.15 -4.28 -13.96
CA PHE A 412 20.23 -3.45 -12.76
C PHE A 412 21.69 -3.25 -12.32
N PRO A 413 22.03 -2.12 -11.66
CA PRO A 413 23.33 -1.93 -11.03
C PRO A 413 23.65 -3.06 -10.05
N GLY A 414 24.90 -3.52 -10.04
CA GLY A 414 25.31 -4.71 -9.31
C GLY A 414 25.22 -4.58 -7.79
N THR A 415 25.39 -3.37 -7.24
CA THR A 415 25.16 -3.12 -5.80
C THR A 415 23.68 -3.23 -5.47
N TYR A 416 22.82 -2.57 -6.26
CA TYR A 416 21.37 -2.67 -6.11
C TYR A 416 20.91 -4.13 -6.20
N PHE A 417 21.39 -4.88 -7.18
CA PHE A 417 21.05 -6.30 -7.35
C PHE A 417 21.37 -7.12 -6.10
N ARG A 418 22.58 -6.97 -5.55
CA ARG A 418 23.03 -7.71 -4.36
C ARG A 418 22.23 -7.38 -3.10
N LEU A 419 21.71 -6.16 -3.01
CA LEU A 419 20.86 -5.72 -1.90
C LEU A 419 19.39 -6.12 -2.08
N ALA A 420 18.82 -5.89 -3.25
CA ALA A 420 17.37 -5.87 -3.45
C ALA A 420 16.85 -6.91 -4.47
N LEU A 421 17.70 -7.62 -5.23
CA LEU A 421 17.24 -8.59 -6.24
C LEU A 421 17.92 -9.96 -6.17
N ASP A 422 18.85 -10.17 -5.24
CA ASP A 422 19.60 -11.42 -5.09
C ASP A 422 18.81 -12.53 -4.39
N ASN A 423 17.52 -12.66 -4.70
CA ASN A 423 16.64 -13.66 -4.09
C ASN A 423 17.08 -15.09 -4.45
N GLU A 424 17.75 -15.26 -5.60
CA GLU A 424 18.34 -16.51 -6.08
C GLU A 424 19.71 -16.82 -5.45
N ALA A 425 20.17 -16.00 -4.49
CA ALA A 425 21.43 -16.19 -3.79
C ALA A 425 22.63 -16.39 -4.74
N LYS A 426 22.76 -15.57 -5.79
CA LYS A 426 23.89 -15.58 -6.75
C LYS A 426 25.16 -15.03 -6.11
N PHE A 427 25.04 -14.11 -5.17
CA PHE A 427 26.18 -13.48 -4.50
C PHE A 427 26.23 -13.81 -3.01
N GLY A 428 27.32 -13.42 -2.35
CA GLY A 428 27.54 -13.60 -0.91
C GLY A 428 27.45 -15.03 -0.40
N TYR A 429 27.30 -15.13 0.93
CA TYR A 429 27.01 -16.39 1.63
C TYR A 429 25.71 -17.02 1.12
N LYS A 430 25.65 -18.34 1.02
CA LYS A 430 24.49 -19.05 0.47
C LYS A 430 23.56 -19.56 1.57
N PRO A 431 22.24 -19.62 1.33
CA PRO A 431 21.32 -20.32 2.24
C PRO A 431 21.66 -21.81 2.26
N ILE A 432 21.65 -22.42 3.45
CA ILE A 432 22.03 -23.83 3.58
C ILE A 432 20.88 -24.74 3.13
N GLY A 433 21.14 -25.59 2.14
CA GLY A 433 20.20 -26.62 1.71
C GLY A 433 19.08 -26.13 0.79
N TYR A 434 19.16 -24.89 0.28
CA TYR A 434 18.24 -24.30 -0.69
C TYR A 434 19.00 -23.55 -1.79
N PRO A 435 18.44 -23.44 -3.01
CA PRO A 435 19.07 -22.71 -4.11
C PRO A 435 18.76 -21.20 -4.10
N SER A 436 18.00 -20.71 -3.12
CA SER A 436 17.52 -19.31 -3.06
C SER A 436 17.21 -18.92 -1.61
N TRP A 437 17.10 -17.63 -1.33
CA TRP A 437 16.68 -17.14 0.00
C TRP A 437 15.18 -17.36 0.30
N GLY A 438 14.38 -17.71 -0.70
CA GLY A 438 12.93 -17.89 -0.56
C GLY A 438 12.19 -16.56 -0.33
N TYR A 439 10.88 -16.56 -0.53
CA TYR A 439 10.03 -15.39 -0.28
C TYR A 439 9.86 -15.18 1.24
N PRO A 440 9.77 -13.92 1.76
CA PRO A 440 9.82 -12.62 1.08
C PRO A 440 11.22 -11.99 1.02
N ASN A 441 12.30 -12.78 1.00
CA ASN A 441 13.66 -12.23 0.99
C ASN A 441 14.02 -11.72 -0.41
N ALA A 442 14.37 -10.44 -0.48
CA ALA A 442 14.95 -9.80 -1.67
C ALA A 442 16.41 -10.21 -1.87
N SER A 443 17.11 -10.42 -0.77
CA SER A 443 18.49 -10.92 -0.69
C SER A 443 18.74 -11.52 0.70
N ARG A 444 19.99 -11.84 1.03
CA ARG A 444 20.38 -12.17 2.40
C ARG A 444 20.03 -11.05 3.40
N THR A 445 20.17 -9.80 2.98
CA THR A 445 20.22 -8.65 3.89
C THR A 445 18.91 -7.87 3.94
N ILE A 446 18.03 -8.05 2.95
CA ILE A 446 16.77 -7.31 2.82
C ILE A 446 15.59 -8.28 2.69
N ARG A 447 14.56 -8.02 3.50
CA ARG A 447 13.20 -8.55 3.34
C ARG A 447 12.31 -7.49 2.72
N MET A 448 11.58 -7.88 1.69
CA MET A 448 10.73 -6.97 0.93
C MET A 448 9.72 -6.29 1.85
N LEU A 449 9.68 -4.94 1.85
CA LEU A 449 8.73 -4.11 2.60
C LEU A 449 8.81 -4.26 4.14
N GLN A 450 9.88 -4.88 4.67
CA GLN A 450 10.02 -5.19 6.10
C GLN A 450 11.41 -4.76 6.62
N SER A 451 11.64 -3.47 6.80
CA SER A 451 12.89 -2.93 7.34
C SER A 451 13.23 -3.55 8.69
N ARG A 452 12.23 -3.71 9.56
CA ARG A 452 12.38 -4.27 10.92
C ARG A 452 12.91 -5.70 10.95
N ARG A 453 12.61 -6.52 9.93
CA ARG A 453 13.10 -7.91 9.80
C ARG A 453 14.31 -8.05 8.86
N SER A 454 14.87 -6.94 8.39
CA SER A 454 16.01 -6.95 7.46
C SER A 454 17.33 -6.89 8.22
N LEU A 455 18.23 -7.83 7.94
CA LEU A 455 19.57 -7.87 8.55
C LEU A 455 20.37 -6.58 8.30
N LEU A 456 20.20 -5.93 7.14
CA LEU A 456 20.84 -4.63 6.88
C LEU A 456 20.43 -3.59 7.94
N THR A 457 19.14 -3.52 8.27
CA THR A 457 18.61 -2.64 9.32
C THR A 457 19.21 -2.98 10.67
N TRP A 458 19.31 -4.26 11.02
CA TRP A 458 19.91 -4.67 12.30
C TRP A 458 21.38 -4.24 12.41
N LYS A 459 22.10 -4.33 11.29
CA LYS A 459 23.50 -3.89 11.21
C LYS A 459 23.65 -2.39 11.40
N ILE A 460 22.83 -1.57 10.74
CA ILE A 460 22.96 -0.11 10.87
C ILE A 460 22.43 0.42 12.21
N PHE A 461 21.49 -0.27 12.86
CA PHE A 461 21.00 0.09 14.20
C PHE A 461 21.75 -0.60 15.35
N GLY A 462 22.67 -1.52 15.05
CA GLY A 462 23.51 -2.16 16.06
C GLY A 462 22.81 -3.19 16.95
N GLN A 463 21.65 -3.68 16.55
CA GLN A 463 20.87 -4.66 17.32
C GLN A 463 19.87 -5.40 16.44
N ARG A 464 19.43 -6.58 16.89
CA ARG A 464 18.29 -7.29 16.31
C ARG A 464 16.99 -6.56 16.65
N LEU A 465 16.13 -6.33 15.65
CA LEU A 465 14.99 -5.40 15.76
C LEU A 465 13.62 -6.05 15.58
N ASP A 466 13.55 -7.32 15.17
CA ASP A 466 12.29 -8.00 14.83
C ASP A 466 11.53 -8.59 16.02
N GLY A 467 12.05 -8.42 17.24
CA GLY A 467 11.45 -8.90 18.48
C GLY A 467 11.77 -10.36 18.81
N PHE A 468 12.50 -11.06 17.94
CA PHE A 468 13.10 -12.35 18.24
C PHE A 468 14.51 -12.17 18.80
N SER A 469 14.99 -13.17 19.53
CA SER A 469 16.39 -13.30 19.96
C SER A 469 17.15 -14.23 19.01
N ASN A 470 18.49 -14.13 18.98
CA ASN A 470 19.35 -15.08 18.26
C ASN A 470 19.18 -16.53 18.76
N GLU A 471 18.63 -16.70 19.97
CA GLU A 471 18.44 -18.02 20.59
C GLU A 471 17.06 -18.61 20.29
N ASP A 472 16.15 -17.86 19.66
CA ASP A 472 14.78 -18.34 19.44
C ASP A 472 14.73 -19.44 18.36
N HIS A 473 15.66 -19.39 17.39
CA HIS A 473 15.67 -20.25 16.21
C HIS A 473 17.08 -20.74 15.86
N PRO A 474 17.22 -21.94 15.25
CA PRO A 474 18.49 -22.37 14.71
C PRO A 474 19.02 -21.42 13.63
N SER A 475 20.31 -21.07 13.72
CA SER A 475 20.96 -20.11 12.82
C SER A 475 22.37 -20.58 12.46
N GLU A 476 23.02 -19.93 11.50
CA GLU A 476 24.45 -20.16 11.30
C GLU A 476 25.26 -19.44 12.40
N PRO A 477 26.14 -20.12 13.15
CA PRO A 477 26.93 -19.48 14.21
C PRO A 477 27.92 -18.42 13.69
N LYS A 478 28.21 -18.47 12.39
CA LYS A 478 28.85 -17.41 11.62
C LYS A 478 28.37 -17.50 10.17
N PRO A 479 28.30 -16.38 9.44
CA PRO A 479 27.86 -16.41 8.04
C PRO A 479 28.71 -17.39 7.19
N GLY A 480 28.06 -18.29 6.47
CA GLY A 480 28.74 -19.30 5.64
C GLY A 480 29.36 -20.45 6.42
N ALA A 481 28.88 -20.75 7.63
CA ALA A 481 29.36 -21.88 8.43
C ALA A 481 29.04 -23.24 7.78
N GLY A 482 27.97 -23.31 6.97
CA GLY A 482 27.54 -24.55 6.32
C GLY A 482 26.82 -25.54 7.25
N TYR A 483 26.53 -25.14 8.49
CA TYR A 483 25.69 -25.87 9.43
C TYR A 483 24.93 -24.92 10.35
N PHE A 484 23.85 -25.42 10.96
CA PHE A 484 23.10 -24.66 11.97
C PHE A 484 23.51 -25.03 13.39
N ALA A 485 23.48 -24.04 14.27
CA ALA A 485 23.55 -24.21 15.71
C ALA A 485 22.29 -23.62 16.35
N HIS A 486 21.93 -24.12 17.52
CA HIS A 486 20.86 -23.58 18.36
C HIS A 486 21.31 -23.70 19.81
N HIS A 487 21.25 -22.61 20.58
CA HIS A 487 21.80 -22.59 21.95
C HIS A 487 23.28 -22.97 22.02
N GLY A 488 24.06 -22.54 21.03
CA GLY A 488 25.48 -22.85 20.91
C GLY A 488 25.82 -24.29 20.49
N GLU A 489 24.81 -25.17 20.37
CA GLU A 489 25.01 -26.56 20.00
C GLU A 489 24.69 -26.79 18.53
N LYS A 490 25.53 -27.56 17.84
CA LYS A 490 25.28 -27.94 16.45
C LYS A 490 24.04 -28.83 16.36
N VAL A 491 23.10 -28.46 15.49
CA VAL A 491 21.87 -29.22 15.23
C VAL A 491 21.91 -29.91 13.87
N ASP A 492 21.00 -30.86 13.65
CA ASP A 492 20.82 -31.51 12.35
C ASP A 492 20.37 -30.49 11.31
N THR A 493 21.29 -30.13 10.40
CA THR A 493 21.07 -29.13 9.35
C THR A 493 19.87 -29.46 8.47
N GLN A 494 19.67 -30.72 8.11
CA GLN A 494 18.60 -31.11 7.18
C GLN A 494 17.22 -30.97 7.83
N LYS A 495 17.13 -31.21 9.14
CA LYS A 495 15.90 -30.99 9.92
C LYS A 495 15.66 -29.53 10.26
N ALA A 496 16.74 -28.79 10.57
CA ALA A 496 16.65 -27.40 11.01
C ALA A 496 16.41 -26.39 9.86
N ARG A 497 16.78 -26.71 8.61
CA ARG A 497 16.65 -25.78 7.48
C ARG A 497 15.23 -25.25 7.22
N ALA A 498 14.17 -25.96 7.61
CA ALA A 498 12.81 -25.46 7.43
C ALA A 498 12.43 -24.36 8.44
N LYS A 499 13.28 -24.13 9.45
CA LYS A 499 13.02 -23.24 10.59
C LYS A 499 14.15 -22.22 10.79
N TYR A 500 15.14 -22.18 9.90
CA TYR A 500 16.36 -21.44 10.18
C TYR A 500 16.17 -19.94 10.01
N ASP A 501 17.00 -19.21 10.75
CA ASP A 501 17.00 -17.77 10.87
C ASP A 501 18.39 -17.17 10.65
N LEU A 502 18.46 -15.84 10.59
CA LEU A 502 19.71 -15.10 10.66
C LEU A 502 19.84 -14.42 12.02
N ASP A 503 21.08 -14.37 12.50
CA ASP A 503 21.41 -13.69 13.75
C ASP A 503 22.01 -12.31 13.53
N TYR A 504 21.77 -11.43 14.50
CA TYR A 504 22.60 -10.25 14.65
C TYR A 504 23.94 -10.67 15.27
N LEU A 505 24.96 -10.83 14.42
CA LEU A 505 26.33 -11.17 14.82
C LEU A 505 27.28 -9.97 14.65
N GLY A 506 28.31 -9.84 15.48
CA GLY A 506 29.30 -8.76 15.34
C GLY A 506 28.84 -7.42 15.90
N SER A 507 29.19 -6.30 15.25
CA SER A 507 28.90 -4.94 15.71
C SER A 507 27.99 -4.16 14.75
N GLU A 508 27.55 -2.98 15.21
CA GLU A 508 26.95 -1.94 14.36
C GLU A 508 27.85 -1.61 13.15
N MET A 509 27.22 -1.27 12.03
CA MET A 509 27.85 -0.86 10.78
C MET A 509 27.48 0.60 10.44
N PRO A 510 28.46 1.43 10.02
CA PRO A 510 29.88 1.13 9.95
C PRO A 510 30.49 0.91 11.35
N PRO A 511 31.52 0.05 11.50
CA PRO A 511 32.13 -0.18 12.80
C PRO A 511 32.71 1.10 13.39
N ALA A 512 32.49 1.34 14.68
CA ALA A 512 33.02 2.52 15.37
C ALA A 512 34.56 2.66 15.22
N SER A 513 35.27 1.54 15.12
CA SER A 513 36.72 1.52 14.86
C SER A 513 37.10 2.04 13.48
N ALA A 514 36.29 1.77 12.43
CA ALA A 514 36.52 2.28 11.09
C ALA A 514 36.20 3.78 10.99
N VAL A 515 35.13 4.22 11.66
CA VAL A 515 34.78 5.63 11.80
C VAL A 515 35.88 6.41 12.52
N LYS A 516 36.36 5.93 13.68
CA LYS A 516 37.44 6.58 14.45
C LYS A 516 38.74 6.70 13.67
N LYS A 517 39.03 5.74 12.77
CA LYS A 517 40.20 5.76 11.88
C LYS A 517 40.00 6.64 10.64
N GLY A 518 38.82 7.23 10.45
CA GLY A 518 38.51 8.05 9.27
C GLY A 518 38.37 7.28 7.96
N ILE A 519 38.20 5.95 8.02
CA ILE A 519 38.04 5.09 6.82
C ILE A 519 36.68 5.36 6.15
N VAL A 520 35.65 5.58 6.96
CA VAL A 520 34.28 5.88 6.55
C VAL A 520 33.69 6.95 7.48
N LYS A 521 32.69 7.70 7.00
CA LYS A 521 31.94 8.62 7.86
C LYS A 521 30.86 7.87 8.64
N PRO A 522 30.51 8.29 9.87
CA PRO A 522 29.41 7.68 10.60
C PRO A 522 28.08 7.90 9.86
N LEU A 523 27.15 6.98 10.03
CA LEU A 523 25.76 7.20 9.64
C LEU A 523 25.10 8.15 10.66
N THR A 524 24.26 9.06 10.19
CA THR A 524 23.33 9.88 10.99
C THR A 524 22.03 9.12 11.26
N ASP A 525 21.17 9.64 12.15
CA ASP A 525 19.81 9.11 12.34
C ASP A 525 19.01 9.14 11.03
N GLU A 526 19.11 10.25 10.28
CA GLU A 526 18.43 10.40 9.00
C GLU A 526 18.91 9.39 7.96
N ASP A 527 20.20 9.05 7.93
CA ASP A 527 20.71 8.01 7.01
C ASP A 527 20.08 6.65 7.30
N ARG A 528 19.98 6.28 8.58
CA ARG A 528 19.37 5.01 9.01
C ARG A 528 17.89 4.96 8.65
N ARG A 529 17.16 6.05 8.95
CA ARG A 529 15.74 6.17 8.62
C ARG A 529 15.50 6.21 7.11
N THR A 530 16.40 6.79 6.33
CA THR A 530 16.32 6.80 4.85
C THR A 530 16.49 5.38 4.28
N ILE A 531 17.46 4.62 4.77
CA ILE A 531 17.62 3.20 4.39
C ILE A 531 16.40 2.37 4.81
N ALA A 532 15.87 2.58 6.02
CA ALA A 532 14.67 1.90 6.48
C ALA A 532 13.44 2.24 5.61
N ARG A 533 13.20 3.53 5.33
CA ARG A 533 12.16 4.01 4.41
C ARG A 533 12.30 3.35 3.04
N TRP A 534 13.51 3.30 2.48
CA TRP A 534 13.74 2.66 1.19
C TRP A 534 13.36 1.18 1.19
N ILE A 535 13.72 0.42 2.23
CA ILE A 535 13.31 -0.99 2.36
C ILE A 535 11.77 -1.09 2.49
N ASP A 536 11.17 -0.27 3.34
CA ASP A 536 9.73 -0.27 3.61
C ASP A 536 8.88 0.20 2.43
N LEU A 537 9.44 0.95 1.48
CA LEU A 537 8.81 1.34 0.22
C LEU A 537 9.05 0.34 -0.92
N GLY A 538 9.74 -0.78 -0.63
CA GLY A 538 9.97 -1.87 -1.59
C GLY A 538 11.25 -1.73 -2.38
N CYS A 539 12.27 -1.07 -1.82
CA CYS A 539 13.56 -0.83 -2.46
C CYS A 539 13.46 -0.17 -3.85
N PRO A 540 12.75 0.95 -4.00
CA PRO A 540 12.58 1.58 -5.31
C PRO A 540 13.91 2.00 -5.96
N ILE A 541 13.97 1.90 -7.29
CA ILE A 541 15.05 2.40 -8.15
C ILE A 541 14.48 3.06 -9.41
N ASP A 542 15.06 4.20 -9.77
CA ASP A 542 14.76 4.93 -11.00
C ASP A 542 15.63 4.42 -12.16
N LEU A 543 15.05 3.72 -13.14
CA LEU A 543 15.77 3.19 -14.30
C LEU A 543 15.87 4.20 -15.45
N ASP A 544 15.35 5.41 -15.28
CA ASP A 544 15.52 6.55 -16.19
C ASP A 544 16.36 7.67 -15.54
N TYR A 545 17.09 7.35 -14.47
CA TYR A 545 17.97 8.28 -13.77
C TYR A 545 19.15 8.72 -14.65
N ASP A 546 19.36 10.03 -14.73
CA ASP A 546 20.51 10.66 -15.37
C ASP A 546 21.43 11.25 -14.29
N PRO A 547 22.65 10.72 -14.08
CA PRO A 547 23.57 11.25 -13.09
C PRO A 547 24.07 12.67 -13.41
N ASP A 548 24.05 13.10 -14.68
CA ASP A 548 24.45 14.44 -15.08
C ASP A 548 23.35 15.47 -14.82
N HIS A 549 22.09 15.02 -14.70
CA HIS A 549 20.91 15.84 -14.44
C HIS A 549 20.02 15.18 -13.37
N PRO A 550 20.50 14.99 -12.13
CA PRO A 550 19.81 14.20 -11.11
C PRO A 550 18.44 14.79 -10.72
N GLU A 551 18.22 16.08 -10.90
CA GLU A 551 16.95 16.78 -10.67
C GLU A 551 15.89 16.50 -11.75
N LYS A 552 16.29 16.00 -12.92
CA LYS A 552 15.38 15.77 -14.04
C LYS A 552 14.39 14.67 -13.69
N ARG A 553 13.10 14.99 -13.84
CA ARG A 553 12.00 14.03 -13.75
C ARG A 553 11.88 13.31 -15.09
N GLY A 554 12.39 12.09 -15.13
CA GLY A 554 12.26 11.18 -16.26
C GLY A 554 10.94 10.42 -16.25
N TYR A 555 10.92 9.33 -17.03
CA TYR A 555 9.79 8.43 -17.15
C TYR A 555 9.81 7.26 -16.16
N GLY A 556 10.79 7.25 -15.25
CA GLY A 556 10.98 6.22 -14.24
C GLY A 556 10.29 6.49 -12.92
N TRP A 557 11.06 6.45 -11.82
CA TRP A 557 10.50 6.57 -10.47
C TRP A 557 9.98 7.98 -10.19
N MET A 558 10.60 8.99 -10.78
CA MET A 558 10.22 10.39 -10.57
C MET A 558 9.07 10.88 -11.46
N LEU A 559 8.54 10.01 -12.32
CA LEU A 559 7.38 10.31 -13.17
C LEU A 559 6.12 10.53 -12.32
N ASP A 560 5.36 11.56 -12.66
CA ASP A 560 4.01 11.80 -12.16
C ASP A 560 2.99 11.25 -13.15
N ASP A 561 2.39 10.11 -12.85
CA ASP A 561 1.36 9.48 -13.69
C ASP A 561 -0.06 9.90 -13.29
N ASN A 562 -0.21 10.63 -12.18
CA ASN A 562 -1.51 11.02 -11.67
C ASN A 562 -1.97 12.33 -12.32
N ARG A 563 -3.28 12.44 -12.51
CA ARG A 563 -3.89 13.67 -13.02
C ARG A 563 -4.11 14.65 -11.86
N PRO A 564 -4.08 15.96 -12.12
CA PRO A 564 -4.54 16.95 -11.15
C PRO A 564 -5.90 16.60 -10.59
N ILE A 565 -6.07 16.79 -9.29
CA ILE A 565 -7.37 16.74 -8.63
C ILE A 565 -8.14 17.97 -9.09
N LEU A 566 -9.35 17.75 -9.60
CA LEU A 566 -10.23 18.80 -10.09
C LEU A 566 -11.64 18.56 -9.59
N THR A 567 -12.25 19.58 -8.99
CA THR A 567 -13.61 19.53 -8.46
C THR A 567 -14.43 20.68 -9.03
N LEU A 568 -15.73 20.45 -9.21
CA LEU A 568 -16.68 21.48 -9.55
C LEU A 568 -17.89 21.34 -8.63
N THR A 569 -17.86 22.11 -7.55
CA THR A 569 -18.88 22.10 -6.50
C THR A 569 -20.09 22.92 -6.93
N GLU A 570 -19.85 24.10 -7.52
CA GLU A 570 -20.90 24.93 -8.11
C GLU A 570 -20.57 25.30 -9.55
N PRO A 571 -21.51 25.11 -10.50
CA PRO A 571 -22.86 24.56 -10.32
C PRO A 571 -22.90 23.06 -10.03
N ALA A 572 -23.82 22.65 -9.15
CA ALA A 572 -24.18 21.24 -8.95
C ALA A 572 -24.72 20.63 -10.26
N SER A 573 -24.62 19.30 -10.40
CA SER A 573 -25.18 18.61 -11.57
C SER A 573 -26.70 18.58 -11.50
N GLY A 574 -27.36 18.79 -12.64
CA GLY A 574 -28.83 18.80 -12.73
C GLY A 574 -29.42 20.19 -12.49
N LYS A 575 -30.48 20.28 -11.69
CA LYS A 575 -31.20 21.53 -11.45
C LYS A 575 -30.60 22.30 -10.28
N THR A 576 -30.33 23.59 -10.46
CA THR A 576 -30.01 24.55 -9.39
C THR A 576 -31.03 25.68 -9.38
N GLU A 577 -31.26 26.29 -8.22
CA GLU A 577 -32.21 27.41 -8.09
C GLU A 577 -31.69 28.68 -8.76
N LYS A 578 -30.40 28.97 -8.58
CA LYS A 578 -29.70 30.10 -9.19
C LYS A 578 -28.24 29.74 -9.43
N LEU A 579 -27.59 30.44 -10.35
CA LEU A 579 -26.13 30.42 -10.49
C LEU A 579 -25.59 31.80 -10.11
N SER A 580 -25.02 31.91 -8.90
CA SER A 580 -24.41 33.14 -8.40
C SER A 580 -22.88 33.12 -8.40
N ARG A 581 -22.28 31.94 -8.55
CA ARG A 581 -20.83 31.76 -8.63
C ARG A 581 -20.47 30.46 -9.33
N ILE A 582 -19.21 30.32 -9.70
CA ILE A 582 -18.58 29.06 -10.08
C ILE A 582 -17.49 28.77 -9.05
N LEU A 583 -17.50 27.56 -8.49
CA LEU A 583 -16.58 27.15 -7.42
C LEU A 583 -15.82 25.88 -7.83
N VAL A 584 -14.50 26.00 -7.92
CA VAL A 584 -13.59 24.98 -8.44
C VAL A 584 -12.53 24.67 -7.39
N GLY A 585 -12.36 23.39 -7.06
CA GLY A 585 -11.19 22.91 -6.32
C GLY A 585 -10.15 22.37 -7.29
N MET A 586 -8.88 22.74 -7.12
CA MET A 586 -7.77 22.19 -7.89
C MET A 586 -6.52 22.01 -7.05
N HIS A 587 -5.88 20.85 -7.19
CA HIS A 587 -4.59 20.54 -6.57
C HIS A 587 -3.86 19.49 -7.42
N ASP A 588 -2.54 19.50 -7.38
CA ASP A 588 -1.71 18.41 -7.86
C ASP A 588 -0.69 18.14 -6.76
N TYR A 589 -0.55 16.88 -6.36
CA TYR A 589 0.15 16.52 -5.12
C TYR A 589 1.65 16.27 -5.32
N TYR A 590 2.18 16.36 -6.56
CA TYR A 590 3.56 15.98 -6.83
C TYR A 590 4.35 16.89 -7.78
N THR A 591 3.82 17.24 -8.95
CA THR A 591 4.49 18.17 -9.88
C THR A 591 3.96 19.60 -9.77
N GLY A 592 2.83 19.78 -9.10
CA GLY A 592 2.12 21.03 -8.96
C GLY A 592 1.39 21.42 -10.23
N LEU A 593 0.47 22.38 -10.11
CA LEU A 593 -0.35 22.83 -11.23
C LEU A 593 0.43 23.77 -12.18
N ASP A 594 0.21 23.61 -13.49
CA ASP A 594 0.48 24.66 -14.48
C ASP A 594 -0.72 25.61 -14.55
N GLN A 595 -0.69 26.64 -13.72
CA GLN A 595 -1.79 27.61 -13.60
C GLN A 595 -2.15 28.31 -14.92
N LYS A 596 -1.22 28.44 -15.87
CA LYS A 596 -1.50 29.06 -17.18
C LYS A 596 -2.39 28.20 -18.06
N SER A 597 -2.48 26.90 -17.76
CA SER A 597 -3.32 25.95 -18.48
C SER A 597 -4.77 25.90 -17.98
N PHE A 598 -5.10 26.64 -16.91
CA PHE A 598 -6.46 26.65 -16.37
C PHE A 598 -7.44 27.24 -17.40
N THR A 599 -8.48 26.47 -17.71
CA THR A 599 -9.53 26.90 -18.61
C THR A 599 -10.90 26.65 -18.01
N VAL A 600 -11.81 27.62 -18.20
CA VAL A 600 -13.21 27.55 -17.82
C VAL A 600 -14.02 28.13 -18.98
N THR A 601 -14.86 27.33 -19.63
CA THR A 601 -15.69 27.78 -20.76
C THR A 601 -17.14 27.36 -20.56
N THR A 602 -18.07 28.15 -21.09
CA THR A 602 -19.50 27.89 -21.06
C THR A 602 -20.12 27.95 -22.46
N ASP A 603 -21.25 27.29 -22.67
CA ASP A 603 -22.05 27.43 -23.91
C ASP A 603 -23.15 28.50 -23.83
N PHE A 604 -23.19 29.26 -22.72
CA PHE A 604 -24.09 30.38 -22.47
C PHE A 604 -23.29 31.60 -21.97
N PRO A 605 -23.79 32.83 -22.13
CA PRO A 605 -23.08 34.03 -21.70
C PRO A 605 -23.06 34.17 -20.17
N ILE A 606 -21.98 34.71 -19.61
CA ILE A 606 -21.83 35.02 -18.18
C ILE A 606 -21.29 36.45 -18.04
N ASP A 607 -21.94 37.31 -17.24
CA ASP A 607 -21.53 38.71 -17.00
C ASP A 607 -21.22 39.50 -18.29
N GLY A 608 -21.98 39.24 -19.37
CA GLY A 608 -21.78 39.87 -20.69
C GLY A 608 -20.65 39.28 -21.53
N ILE A 609 -19.96 38.25 -21.05
CA ILE A 609 -18.92 37.52 -21.78
C ILE A 609 -19.56 36.47 -22.69
N ALA A 610 -19.11 36.41 -23.95
CA ALA A 610 -19.67 35.50 -24.96
C ALA A 610 -19.34 34.02 -24.65
N PRO A 611 -20.25 33.08 -25.01
CA PRO A 611 -19.99 31.64 -24.92
C PRO A 611 -18.66 31.22 -25.58
N GLY A 612 -18.00 30.22 -25.01
CA GLY A 612 -16.72 29.70 -25.50
C GLY A 612 -15.49 30.53 -25.12
N THR A 613 -15.67 31.73 -24.57
CA THR A 613 -14.56 32.54 -24.01
C THR A 613 -14.03 31.90 -22.73
N ASN A 614 -12.70 31.85 -22.56
CA ASN A 614 -12.10 31.35 -21.32
C ASN A 614 -12.32 32.37 -20.17
N LEU A 615 -12.91 31.90 -19.07
CA LEU A 615 -13.25 32.67 -17.87
C LEU A 615 -12.21 32.54 -16.74
N ALA A 616 -11.11 31.83 -16.96
CA ALA A 616 -10.12 31.54 -15.92
C ALA A 616 -9.54 32.80 -15.25
N ASP A 617 -9.41 33.92 -15.99
CA ASP A 617 -8.93 35.22 -15.47
C ASP A 617 -9.88 35.89 -14.47
N ARG A 618 -11.10 35.38 -14.31
CA ARG A 618 -12.12 35.87 -13.36
C ARG A 618 -12.06 35.19 -12.00
N PHE A 619 -11.34 34.07 -11.89
CA PHE A 619 -11.25 33.31 -10.65
C PHE A 619 -10.26 33.93 -9.68
N GLN A 620 -10.61 33.89 -8.39
CA GLN A 620 -9.74 34.29 -7.29
C GLN A 620 -9.56 33.12 -6.33
N SER A 621 -8.36 32.99 -5.74
CA SER A 621 -8.13 32.02 -4.67
C SER A 621 -8.97 32.39 -3.45
N LYS A 622 -9.73 31.43 -2.94
CA LYS A 622 -10.64 31.58 -1.79
C LYS A 622 -10.05 30.95 -0.53
N THR A 623 -9.63 29.70 -0.64
CA THR A 623 -8.94 28.92 0.40
C THR A 623 -7.90 28.03 -0.27
N GLN A 624 -7.11 27.27 0.50
CA GLN A 624 -6.14 26.31 -0.05
C GLN A 624 -6.80 25.42 -1.10
N GLY A 625 -6.29 25.47 -2.33
CA GLY A 625 -6.79 24.69 -3.47
C GLY A 625 -8.17 25.10 -4.02
N VAL A 626 -8.84 26.15 -3.51
CA VAL A 626 -10.19 26.54 -3.95
C VAL A 626 -10.20 27.88 -4.65
N TRP A 627 -10.87 27.94 -5.79
CA TRP A 627 -10.97 29.09 -6.67
C TRP A 627 -12.43 29.43 -6.94
N GLU A 628 -12.76 30.71 -6.81
CA GLU A 628 -14.13 31.20 -6.94
C GLU A 628 -14.22 32.30 -7.99
N TYR A 629 -15.24 32.21 -8.85
CA TYR A 629 -15.71 33.33 -9.66
C TYR A 629 -17.13 33.67 -9.23
N ARG A 630 -17.31 34.78 -8.51
CA ARG A 630 -18.64 35.34 -8.19
C ARG A 630 -19.18 36.12 -9.38
N LEU A 631 -20.38 35.76 -9.83
CA LEU A 631 -21.06 36.44 -10.92
C LEU A 631 -21.51 37.83 -10.46
N LYS A 632 -21.35 38.84 -11.32
CA LYS A 632 -21.89 40.18 -11.07
C LYS A 632 -23.41 40.17 -11.14
N GLN A 633 -23.97 39.40 -12.07
CA GLN A 633 -25.40 39.18 -12.20
C GLN A 633 -25.68 37.67 -12.10
N PRO A 634 -26.36 37.23 -11.02
CA PRO A 634 -26.79 35.85 -10.92
C PRO A 634 -27.65 35.45 -12.13
N ILE A 635 -27.40 34.27 -12.67
CA ILE A 635 -28.29 33.68 -13.67
C ILE A 635 -29.43 33.02 -12.90
N GLU A 636 -30.64 33.48 -13.15
CA GLU A 636 -31.87 32.97 -12.54
C GLU A 636 -32.64 32.05 -13.49
N ASN A 637 -32.41 32.08 -14.80
CA ASN A 637 -33.08 31.19 -15.74
C ASN A 637 -32.12 30.70 -16.82
N LEU A 638 -31.95 29.38 -16.91
CA LEU A 638 -31.12 28.71 -17.90
C LEU A 638 -31.67 27.30 -18.15
N LYS A 639 -32.39 27.12 -19.25
CA LYS A 639 -33.00 25.83 -19.61
C LYS A 639 -31.98 24.67 -19.67
N SER A 640 -30.78 24.95 -20.18
CA SER A 640 -29.67 24.01 -20.24
C SER A 640 -28.37 24.80 -20.41
N GLY A 641 -27.39 24.54 -19.54
CA GLY A 641 -26.04 25.05 -19.64
C GLY A 641 -25.01 23.94 -19.57
N ARG A 642 -23.92 24.11 -20.31
CA ARG A 642 -22.71 23.29 -20.24
C ARG A 642 -21.54 24.16 -19.83
N LEU A 643 -20.86 23.76 -18.77
CA LEU A 643 -19.63 24.36 -18.28
C LEU A 643 -18.51 23.32 -18.35
N THR A 644 -17.39 23.68 -18.95
CA THR A 644 -16.19 22.84 -19.06
C THR A 644 -15.05 23.50 -18.32
N ILE A 645 -14.42 22.76 -17.39
CA ILE A 645 -13.17 23.16 -16.75
C ILE A 645 -12.06 22.19 -17.09
N SER A 646 -10.83 22.67 -17.22
CA SER A 646 -9.65 21.85 -17.43
C SER A 646 -8.41 22.50 -16.82
N ILE A 647 -7.49 21.68 -16.30
CA ILE A 647 -6.19 22.10 -15.78
C ILE A 647 -5.13 21.03 -16.07
N LYS A 648 -3.88 21.45 -16.25
CA LYS A 648 -2.72 20.57 -16.32
C LYS A 648 -1.84 20.69 -15.08
N ASP A 649 -1.16 19.61 -14.73
CA ASP A 649 0.02 19.68 -13.88
C ASP A 649 1.26 20.10 -14.68
N ARG A 650 2.42 20.16 -14.02
CA ARG A 650 3.71 20.48 -14.67
C ARG A 650 4.34 19.29 -15.39
N GLN A 651 3.84 18.07 -15.21
CA GLN A 651 4.21 16.90 -16.02
C GLN A 651 3.49 16.89 -17.39
N GLY A 652 2.36 17.61 -17.47
CA GLY A 652 1.49 17.69 -18.63
C GLY A 652 0.25 16.79 -18.55
N ASN A 653 -0.02 16.12 -17.42
CA ASN A 653 -1.26 15.37 -17.25
C ASN A 653 -2.43 16.36 -17.15
N ILE A 654 -3.56 15.99 -17.77
CA ILE A 654 -4.72 16.86 -17.89
C ILE A 654 -5.90 16.23 -17.17
N ASN A 655 -6.57 17.01 -16.33
CA ASN A 655 -7.91 16.68 -15.86
C ASN A 655 -8.94 17.69 -16.37
N SER A 656 -10.15 17.22 -16.68
CA SER A 656 -11.24 18.06 -17.14
C SER A 656 -12.60 17.57 -16.64
N ILE A 657 -13.50 18.50 -16.36
CA ILE A 657 -14.88 18.23 -15.98
C ILE A 657 -15.80 18.95 -16.97
N VAL A 658 -16.77 18.21 -17.51
CA VAL A 658 -17.89 18.77 -18.27
C VAL A 658 -19.16 18.64 -17.44
N ARG A 659 -19.73 19.76 -17.04
CA ARG A 659 -20.93 19.84 -16.21
C ARG A 659 -22.11 20.33 -17.02
N ARG A 660 -23.17 19.54 -17.03
CA ARG A 660 -24.49 19.94 -17.54
C ARG A 660 -25.41 20.24 -16.37
N PHE A 661 -26.10 21.36 -16.45
CA PHE A 661 -27.04 21.81 -15.42
C PHE A 661 -28.12 22.73 -16.02
N SER A 662 -29.15 23.06 -15.24
CA SER A 662 -30.17 24.04 -15.58
C SER A 662 -30.48 24.92 -14.37
N VAL A 663 -30.92 26.15 -14.63
CA VAL A 663 -31.38 27.12 -13.62
C VAL A 663 -32.86 27.42 -13.87
N ASN A 664 -33.67 27.45 -12.81
CA ASN A 664 -35.13 27.56 -12.89
C ASN A 664 -35.63 29.01 -13.02
#